data_AF-A0A1V2LJT9-F1
#
_entry.id   AF-A0A1V2LJT9-F1
#
_cell.length_a   1.000
_cell.length_b   1.000
_cell.length_c   1.000
_cell.angle_alpha   90.00
_cell.angle_beta   90.00
_cell.angle_gamma   90.00
#
_symmetry.space_group_name_H-M   'P 1'
#
loop_
_entity.id
_entity.type
_entity.pdbx_description
1 polymer ?
#
loop_
_entity_poly.entity_id
_entity_poly.type
_entity_poly.pdbx_seq_one_letter_code
_entity_poly.pdbx_strand_id
1 'polypeptide(L)'
;MQDYIPYSNQGNGNPDADDASIMDNSAIGKDADSLPKAHGTKKTESLNAKIGQSVQQSDVTDYFALNSEAERRISFFAQSLSTAIPEPIPVESMPQFTVFIPHYSEKILMELKEIIRQDSNSKMSLLEYLKTMYHHEWKNFVLDTKILATAKLLSESEKEYTPKVSTSSATSNVGSVKTEKDFVDNKINDLPLYCIGYKTSAPEYILRTRIWASLRTQTLYRTVSGFMNYCKAIKLLHKVENPELEEYFGDAKTFENYLEMLASRKFRLLVSMQRLQEFNDSEEENLKVMINTYPSLFISSLNKEIDPETNETKFYSVLYEVEVKRCNDDSMRNENMLKEKFKILLSGNPILGDGKSDNQNLSVIYYRGEFIQVIDANQDNYIEECMKIRSVLAEFETMENDPDYPYIPSVNYKNKSPVAILGAREYIFSENSGVLGDVAASKEQTFGTMFARTLSAIGGKLHYGHPDFLNAVFMCTRGGVSKAQKGLHLNEDIYAGMNAICRGGRIKHCDYYQCGKGRDLGFNSILNFTTKIGGGMGEQLLSREYYYIGTQMPLDRFLSFYYAHPGFHLNNLFIMFSLEVFLLTVVNLGAMNHELVSCIYNKDTPITDLQLPVGCHNLQPVLDWASKYAALYFANLLFFAIILLTPMVVTLGFEDHLVKMLPQESYGLIQPNHQDNNDTGTRAPKHIMRSKPAVKTVSTFWL
;
A
#
# COMPACT_ATOMS: atom_id res chain seq x y z
N MET A 1 -22.82 38.75 33.79
CA MET A 1 -22.29 39.98 34.42
C MET A 1 -21.33 40.58 33.41
N GLN A 2 -21.83 41.52 32.59
CA GLN A 2 -21.12 42.23 31.50
C GLN A 2 -20.55 41.33 30.35
N ASP A 3 -20.45 41.69 29.06
CA ASP A 3 -21.29 42.41 28.06
C ASP A 3 -20.81 41.90 26.66
N TYR A 4 -21.28 42.26 25.44
CA TYR A 4 -22.19 43.31 24.95
C TYR A 4 -22.97 42.82 23.69
N ILE A 5 -24.25 43.21 23.60
CA ILE A 5 -25.25 43.24 22.50
C ILE A 5 -24.77 43.09 21.02
N PRO A 6 -25.47 42.30 20.16
CA PRO A 6 -25.52 42.52 18.70
C PRO A 6 -26.69 43.43 18.30
N TYR A 7 -26.43 44.48 17.50
CA TYR A 7 -27.47 45.39 17.00
C TYR A 7 -28.20 44.84 15.77
N SER A 8 -29.47 45.18 15.63
CA SER A 8 -30.29 44.95 14.44
C SER A 8 -31.10 46.21 14.07
N ASN A 9 -31.67 46.18 12.85
CA ASN A 9 -32.73 47.01 12.29
C ASN A 9 -32.43 48.35 11.56
N GLN A 10 -32.84 48.33 10.28
CA GLN A 10 -33.70 49.30 9.57
C GLN A 10 -33.13 50.64 9.08
N GLY A 11 -33.49 51.01 7.84
CA GLY A 11 -33.32 52.36 7.29
C GLY A 11 -33.50 52.47 5.77
N ASN A 12 -34.73 52.75 5.33
CA ASN A 12 -35.16 53.01 3.95
C ASN A 12 -34.25 53.88 3.08
N GLY A 13 -34.29 53.67 1.75
CA GLY A 13 -33.78 54.62 0.75
C GLY A 13 -33.98 54.18 -0.70
N ASN A 14 -35.20 54.30 -1.23
CA ASN A 14 -35.46 54.32 -2.68
C ASN A 14 -35.84 55.75 -3.08
N PRO A 15 -35.41 56.24 -4.24
CA PRO A 15 -36.42 56.71 -5.21
C PRO A 15 -36.11 56.40 -6.69
N ASP A 16 -37.21 56.23 -7.44
CA ASP A 16 -37.45 56.64 -8.84
C ASP A 16 -36.49 56.11 -9.93
N ALA A 17 -36.94 55.17 -10.79
CA ALA A 17 -37.70 55.37 -12.04
C ALA A 17 -36.73 55.25 -13.25
N ASP A 18 -37.04 54.62 -14.40
CA ASP A 18 -38.30 54.53 -15.15
C ASP A 18 -38.59 53.13 -15.76
N ASP A 19 -39.85 52.92 -16.17
CA ASP A 19 -40.36 52.29 -17.41
C ASP A 19 -39.43 51.46 -18.34
N ALA A 20 -39.89 50.41 -19.05
CA ALA A 20 -41.21 49.77 -19.08
C ALA A 20 -41.15 48.36 -19.72
N SER A 21 -42.28 47.68 -19.58
CA SER A 21 -42.71 46.37 -20.05
C SER A 21 -42.65 46.05 -21.57
N ILE A 22 -42.34 44.78 -21.86
CA ILE A 22 -43.11 43.83 -22.72
C ILE A 22 -42.93 43.79 -24.27
N MET A 23 -42.80 42.53 -24.74
CA MET A 23 -43.08 41.91 -26.06
C MET A 23 -42.08 41.94 -27.24
N ASP A 24 -41.64 40.72 -27.58
CA ASP A 24 -41.76 40.06 -28.89
C ASP A 24 -41.69 40.90 -30.18
N ASN A 25 -40.72 40.61 -31.07
CA ASN A 25 -40.92 39.50 -32.01
C ASN A 25 -39.71 39.18 -32.92
N SER A 26 -39.81 37.99 -33.51
CA SER A 26 -38.99 37.36 -34.56
C SER A 26 -38.35 38.19 -35.70
N ALA A 27 -37.26 37.59 -36.23
CA ALA A 27 -36.86 37.48 -37.65
C ALA A 27 -35.72 38.35 -38.20
N ILE A 28 -35.01 37.76 -39.19
CA ILE A 28 -33.99 38.35 -40.09
C ILE A 28 -32.63 38.66 -39.39
N GLY A 29 -31.45 38.33 -39.90
CA GLY A 29 -31.08 37.60 -41.12
C GLY A 29 -30.08 38.37 -41.99
N LYS A 30 -28.83 37.85 -42.06
CA LYS A 30 -27.74 38.15 -43.03
C LYS A 30 -26.66 39.21 -42.70
N ASP A 31 -25.47 38.85 -43.21
CA ASP A 31 -24.32 39.64 -43.70
C ASP A 31 -23.51 40.55 -42.75
N ALA A 32 -22.34 40.03 -42.34
CA ALA A 32 -21.07 40.79 -42.26
C ALA A 32 -19.84 39.84 -42.18
N ASP A 33 -19.35 39.38 -43.33
CA ASP A 33 -18.00 38.82 -43.48
C ASP A 33 -16.95 39.96 -43.41
N SER A 34 -15.90 39.85 -42.57
CA SER A 34 -14.52 40.19 -42.98
C SER A 34 -13.43 39.96 -41.90
N LEU A 35 -12.50 39.06 -42.22
CA LEU A 35 -11.05 39.06 -41.88
C LEU A 35 -10.58 38.83 -40.41
N PRO A 36 -9.37 38.23 -40.20
CA PRO A 36 -8.58 37.35 -41.06
C PRO A 36 -8.22 35.99 -40.40
N LYS A 37 -7.99 34.96 -41.24
CA LYS A 37 -7.56 33.62 -40.79
C LYS A 37 -6.05 33.60 -40.44
N ALA A 38 -5.70 33.22 -39.22
CA ALA A 38 -4.34 32.76 -38.88
C ALA A 38 -4.18 31.28 -39.26
N HIS A 39 -3.15 30.94 -40.06
CA HIS A 39 -2.81 29.56 -40.41
C HIS A 39 -2.02 28.89 -39.26
N GLY A 40 -2.56 27.83 -38.66
CA GLY A 40 -1.88 27.13 -37.55
C GLY A 40 -2.26 25.68 -37.28
N THR A 41 -3.21 25.08 -38.01
CA THR A 41 -3.89 23.82 -37.60
C THR A 41 -3.81 22.69 -38.63
N LYS A 42 -2.61 22.43 -39.19
CA LYS A 42 -2.35 21.23 -40.02
C LYS A 42 -1.13 20.39 -39.61
N LYS A 43 -0.38 20.77 -38.57
CA LYS A 43 0.75 19.98 -38.05
C LYS A 43 0.39 19.11 -36.85
N THR A 44 -0.51 19.58 -35.97
CA THR A 44 -0.93 18.87 -34.74
C THR A 44 -1.75 17.61 -35.01
N GLU A 45 -2.70 17.65 -35.95
CA GLU A 45 -3.48 16.46 -36.32
C GLU A 45 -2.60 15.36 -36.95
N SER A 46 -1.58 15.74 -37.73
CA SER A 46 -0.64 14.78 -38.33
C SER A 46 0.33 14.14 -37.32
N LEU A 47 0.54 14.77 -36.16
CA LEU A 47 1.36 14.21 -35.08
C LEU A 47 0.54 13.17 -34.29
N ASN A 48 -0.68 13.51 -33.90
CA ASN A 48 -1.57 12.60 -33.19
C ASN A 48 -1.95 11.38 -34.05
N ALA A 49 -2.15 11.56 -35.36
CA ALA A 49 -2.38 10.46 -36.29
C ALA A 49 -1.15 9.53 -36.47
N LYS A 50 0.08 10.06 -36.37
CA LYS A 50 1.31 9.24 -36.45
C LYS A 50 1.64 8.52 -35.14
N ILE A 51 1.34 9.12 -33.99
CA ILE A 51 1.52 8.47 -32.68
C ILE A 51 0.44 7.39 -32.48
N GLY A 52 -0.80 7.62 -32.93
CA GLY A 52 -1.91 6.67 -32.82
C GLY A 52 -1.90 5.50 -33.82
N GLN A 53 -1.00 5.46 -34.81
CA GLN A 53 -0.93 4.39 -35.81
C GLN A 53 0.30 3.48 -35.70
N SER A 54 1.28 3.78 -34.84
CA SER A 54 2.43 2.91 -34.59
C SER A 54 2.27 1.99 -33.36
N VAL A 55 1.15 2.08 -32.63
CA VAL A 55 0.83 1.18 -31.51
C VAL A 55 -0.13 0.08 -31.98
N GLN A 56 0.21 -0.59 -33.07
CA GLN A 56 -0.34 -1.90 -33.38
C GLN A 56 0.34 -2.93 -32.47
N GLN A 57 -0.23 -3.15 -31.28
CA GLN A 57 -0.17 -4.42 -30.54
C GLN A 57 1.20 -5.14 -30.54
N SER A 58 2.29 -4.38 -30.44
CA SER A 58 3.58 -4.89 -30.01
C SER A 58 3.39 -5.21 -28.53
N ASP A 59 3.54 -6.48 -28.17
CA ASP A 59 3.24 -6.98 -26.84
C ASP A 59 3.89 -6.11 -25.75
N VAL A 60 3.16 -5.82 -24.67
CA VAL A 60 3.65 -4.98 -23.57
C VAL A 60 4.94 -5.55 -22.94
N THR A 61 5.22 -6.83 -23.19
CA THR A 61 6.46 -7.55 -22.89
C THR A 61 7.73 -6.97 -23.55
N ASP A 62 7.64 -6.14 -24.59
CA ASP A 62 8.82 -5.57 -25.27
C ASP A 62 9.42 -4.36 -24.53
N TYR A 63 8.68 -3.70 -23.63
CA TYR A 63 9.14 -2.49 -22.93
C TYR A 63 9.83 -2.77 -21.58
N PHE A 64 9.56 -3.91 -20.97
CA PHE A 64 10.14 -4.29 -19.68
C PHE A 64 10.84 -5.63 -19.78
N ALA A 65 11.88 -5.84 -18.96
CA ALA A 65 12.44 -7.18 -18.81
C ALA A 65 11.40 -8.08 -18.14
N LEU A 66 11.16 -9.27 -18.70
CA LEU A 66 10.23 -10.28 -18.20
C LEU A 66 10.47 -10.58 -16.72
N ASN A 67 9.40 -10.59 -15.93
CA ASN A 67 9.40 -10.77 -14.47
C ASN A 67 10.22 -9.70 -13.72
N SER A 68 10.30 -8.47 -14.24
CA SER A 68 10.94 -7.37 -13.53
C SER A 68 10.00 -6.68 -12.55
N GLU A 69 10.57 -6.13 -11.47
CA GLU A 69 9.84 -5.26 -10.54
C GLU A 69 9.23 -4.04 -11.25
N ALA A 70 9.85 -3.55 -12.32
CA ALA A 70 9.30 -2.46 -13.14
C ALA A 70 8.02 -2.88 -13.86
N GLU A 71 8.00 -4.06 -14.50
CA GLU A 71 6.82 -4.64 -15.14
C GLU A 71 5.67 -4.76 -14.14
N ARG A 72 5.91 -5.39 -12.97
CA ARG A 72 4.92 -5.59 -11.91
C ARG A 72 4.33 -4.26 -11.41
N ARG A 73 5.20 -3.29 -11.12
CA ARG A 73 4.82 -1.99 -10.56
C ARG A 73 4.02 -1.14 -11.54
N ILE A 74 4.50 -1.00 -12.78
CA ILE A 74 3.82 -0.20 -13.80
C ILE A 74 2.53 -0.88 -14.28
N SER A 75 2.50 -2.21 -14.36
CA SER A 75 1.26 -2.95 -14.70
C SER A 75 0.18 -2.76 -13.63
N PHE A 76 0.52 -2.87 -12.35
CA PHE A 76 -0.44 -2.57 -11.28
C PHE A 76 -0.88 -1.10 -11.31
N PHE A 77 0.04 -0.16 -11.51
CA PHE A 77 -0.30 1.25 -11.63
C PHE A 77 -1.29 1.49 -12.77
N ALA A 78 -1.02 0.99 -13.98
CA ALA A 78 -1.91 1.11 -15.13
C ALA A 78 -3.29 0.45 -14.90
N GLN A 79 -3.32 -0.77 -14.35
CA GLN A 79 -4.57 -1.46 -14.01
C GLN A 79 -5.37 -0.72 -12.94
N SER A 80 -4.71 -0.16 -11.93
CA SER A 80 -5.40 0.56 -10.86
C SER A 80 -6.12 1.81 -11.36
N LEU A 81 -5.59 2.49 -12.40
CA LEU A 81 -6.21 3.66 -13.01
C LEU A 81 -7.48 3.34 -13.82
N SER A 82 -7.74 2.07 -14.16
CA SER A 82 -9.01 1.68 -14.80
C SER A 82 -10.13 1.37 -13.78
N THR A 83 -9.81 1.38 -12.48
CA THR A 83 -10.82 1.24 -11.42
C THR A 83 -11.55 2.57 -11.15
N ALA A 84 -12.68 2.51 -10.44
CA ALA A 84 -13.36 3.71 -9.99
C ALA A 84 -12.53 4.40 -8.89
N ILE A 85 -11.87 5.50 -9.27
CA ILE A 85 -11.08 6.36 -8.37
C ILE A 85 -11.85 7.68 -8.15
N PRO A 86 -11.98 8.19 -6.91
CA PRO A 86 -12.57 9.50 -6.66
C PRO A 86 -11.81 10.64 -7.35
N GLU A 87 -12.54 11.66 -7.82
CA GLU A 87 -11.94 12.84 -8.46
C GLU A 87 -10.96 13.52 -7.50
N PRO A 88 -9.67 13.69 -7.89
CA PRO A 88 -8.68 14.30 -7.03
C PRO A 88 -8.85 15.82 -6.99
N ILE A 89 -8.84 16.40 -5.80
CA ILE A 89 -8.74 17.85 -5.62
C ILE A 89 -7.31 18.37 -5.89
N PRO A 90 -7.13 19.66 -6.25
CA PRO A 90 -5.81 20.26 -6.47
C PRO A 90 -4.88 20.11 -5.26
N VAL A 91 -3.57 19.98 -5.50
CA VAL A 91 -2.57 19.80 -4.42
C VAL A 91 -2.62 20.94 -3.40
N GLU A 92 -2.92 22.18 -3.81
CA GLU A 92 -3.06 23.30 -2.89
C GLU A 92 -4.22 23.14 -1.89
N SER A 93 -5.32 22.52 -2.32
CA SER A 93 -6.49 22.24 -1.49
C SER A 93 -6.39 20.93 -0.71
N MET A 94 -5.44 20.05 -1.09
CA MET A 94 -5.25 18.73 -0.48
C MET A 94 -5.11 18.80 1.06
N PRO A 95 -5.81 17.96 1.83
CA PRO A 95 -5.66 17.93 3.29
C PRO A 95 -4.25 17.49 3.69
N GLN A 96 -3.87 17.84 4.92
CA GLN A 96 -2.57 17.47 5.48
C GLN A 96 -2.63 16.06 6.07
N PHE A 97 -1.53 15.31 5.96
CA PHE A 97 -1.43 14.00 6.59
C PHE A 97 -0.04 13.72 7.17
N THR A 98 -0.03 12.93 8.25
CA THR A 98 1.20 12.44 8.89
C THR A 98 1.30 10.92 8.76
N VAL A 99 2.44 10.41 8.27
CA VAL A 99 2.77 8.98 8.30
C VAL A 99 3.50 8.66 9.61
N PHE A 100 3.06 7.62 10.30
CA PHE A 100 3.67 7.06 11.50
C PHE A 100 4.40 5.75 11.20
N ILE A 101 5.65 5.66 11.62
CA ILE A 101 6.43 4.41 11.61
C ILE A 101 6.89 4.12 13.05
N PRO A 102 6.38 3.07 13.73
CA PRO A 102 6.89 2.62 15.02
C PRO A 102 8.19 1.83 14.80
N HIS A 103 9.25 2.21 15.49
CA HIS A 103 10.56 1.55 15.47
C HIS A 103 10.98 1.15 16.90
N TYR A 104 11.49 -0.07 17.05
CA TYR A 104 11.90 -0.59 18.35
C TYR A 104 13.27 -1.27 18.31
N SER A 105 13.48 -2.18 17.37
CA SER A 105 14.74 -2.93 17.21
C SER A 105 14.97 -3.42 15.78
N GLU A 106 14.20 -2.95 14.82
CA GLU A 106 14.40 -3.21 13.40
C GLU A 106 15.70 -2.54 12.94
N LYS A 107 16.42 -3.18 12.03
CA LYS A 107 17.70 -2.64 11.56
C LYS A 107 17.48 -1.38 10.72
N ILE A 108 18.20 -0.31 11.04
CA ILE A 108 18.18 0.93 10.26
C ILE A 108 18.80 0.68 8.87
N LEU A 109 20.03 0.15 8.85
CA LEU A 109 20.76 -0.24 7.65
C LEU A 109 21.45 -1.59 7.89
N MET A 110 21.64 -2.37 6.83
CA MET A 110 22.43 -3.60 6.87
C MET A 110 23.91 -3.29 7.11
N GLU A 111 24.57 -4.04 8.00
CA GLU A 111 26.02 -3.94 8.19
C GLU A 111 26.78 -4.69 7.09
N LEU A 112 27.96 -4.19 6.72
CA LEU A 112 28.79 -4.82 5.70
C LEU A 112 29.20 -6.26 6.08
N LYS A 113 29.49 -6.48 7.38
CA LYS A 113 29.83 -7.81 7.91
C LYS A 113 28.71 -8.81 7.66
N GLU A 114 27.46 -8.42 7.88
CA GLU A 114 26.28 -9.28 7.71
C GLU A 114 25.96 -9.55 6.24
N ILE A 115 26.16 -8.56 5.36
CA ILE A 115 25.98 -8.70 3.91
C ILE A 115 26.94 -9.73 3.31
N ILE A 116 28.18 -9.80 3.82
CA ILE A 116 29.26 -10.67 3.29
C ILE A 116 29.36 -12.01 4.03
N ARG A 117 29.00 -12.06 5.32
CA ARG A 117 29.13 -13.27 6.13
C ARG A 117 28.31 -14.41 5.54
N GLN A 118 28.98 -15.52 5.26
CA GLN A 118 28.34 -16.79 4.94
C GLN A 118 27.70 -17.34 6.23
N ASP A 119 26.49 -17.86 6.12
CA ASP A 119 25.83 -18.49 7.25
C ASP A 119 26.49 -19.85 7.54
N SER A 120 26.50 -20.25 8.81
CA SER A 120 27.06 -21.54 9.23
C SER A 120 26.35 -22.75 8.58
N ASN A 121 25.07 -22.59 8.22
CA ASN A 121 24.26 -23.63 7.59
C ASN A 121 24.14 -23.50 6.06
N SER A 122 24.52 -22.35 5.47
CA SER A 122 24.44 -22.15 4.02
C SER A 122 25.73 -21.52 3.46
N LYS A 123 26.31 -22.17 2.45
CA LYS A 123 27.59 -21.75 1.83
C LYS A 123 27.51 -20.44 1.01
N MET A 124 26.43 -19.68 1.15
CA MET A 124 26.10 -18.50 0.35
C MET A 124 26.02 -17.29 1.28
N SER A 125 26.59 -16.17 0.86
CA SER A 125 26.41 -14.88 1.56
C SER A 125 25.05 -14.26 1.22
N LEU A 126 24.54 -13.40 2.10
CA LEU A 126 23.31 -12.63 1.84
C LEU A 126 23.43 -11.81 0.54
N LEU A 127 24.60 -11.26 0.24
CA LEU A 127 24.85 -10.53 -1.00
C LEU A 127 24.74 -11.42 -2.24
N GLU A 128 25.23 -12.66 -2.19
CA GLU A 128 25.08 -13.62 -3.30
C GLU A 128 23.61 -14.00 -3.48
N TYR A 129 22.89 -14.28 -2.40
CA TYR A 129 21.45 -14.56 -2.45
C TYR A 129 20.66 -13.41 -3.11
N LEU A 130 20.91 -12.17 -2.69
CA LEU A 130 20.28 -10.97 -3.29
C LEU A 130 20.67 -10.77 -4.75
N LYS A 131 21.88 -11.13 -5.18
CA LYS A 131 22.30 -11.08 -6.59
C LYS A 131 21.59 -12.12 -7.45
N THR A 132 21.35 -13.32 -6.91
CA THR A 132 20.61 -14.37 -7.63
C THR A 132 19.15 -13.99 -7.80
N MET A 133 18.50 -13.47 -6.75
CA MET A 133 17.13 -12.98 -6.83
C MET A 133 17.01 -11.78 -7.78
N TYR A 134 17.77 -10.71 -7.52
CA TYR A 134 17.63 -9.42 -8.23
C TYR A 134 18.71 -9.23 -9.30
N HIS A 135 18.91 -10.24 -10.14
CA HIS A 135 20.02 -10.31 -11.10
C HIS A 135 20.03 -9.18 -12.15
N HIS A 136 18.87 -8.75 -12.65
CA HIS A 136 18.75 -7.57 -13.53
C HIS A 136 19.09 -6.27 -12.79
N GLU A 137 18.56 -6.09 -11.58
CA GLU A 137 18.81 -4.88 -10.78
C GLU A 137 20.26 -4.77 -10.32
N TRP A 138 20.92 -5.90 -10.01
CA TRP A 138 22.33 -5.92 -9.68
C TRP A 138 23.20 -5.50 -10.86
N LYS A 139 22.90 -5.96 -12.09
CA LYS A 139 23.57 -5.50 -13.32
C LYS A 139 23.42 -3.99 -13.48
N ASN A 140 22.21 -3.46 -13.36
CA ASN A 140 21.94 -2.03 -13.47
C ASN A 140 22.63 -1.22 -12.36
N PHE A 141 22.66 -1.72 -11.12
CA PHE A 141 23.38 -1.12 -10.01
C PHE A 141 24.90 -1.05 -10.24
N VAL A 142 25.50 -2.10 -10.80
CA VAL A 142 26.92 -2.10 -11.17
C VAL A 142 27.19 -1.11 -12.30
N LEU A 143 26.32 -1.02 -13.32
CA LEU A 143 26.43 -0.04 -14.41
C LEU A 143 26.33 1.40 -13.91
N ASP A 144 25.34 1.72 -13.08
CA ASP A 144 25.18 3.06 -12.49
C ASP A 144 26.38 3.43 -11.59
N THR A 145 26.92 2.45 -10.86
CA THR A 145 28.13 2.65 -10.05
C THR A 145 29.40 2.80 -10.91
N LYS A 146 29.48 2.15 -12.10
CA LYS A 146 30.53 2.39 -13.11
C LYS A 146 30.47 3.84 -13.60
N ILE A 147 29.30 4.30 -14.02
CA ILE A 147 29.08 5.66 -14.52
C ILE A 147 29.48 6.70 -13.47
N LEU A 148 29.05 6.52 -12.22
CA LEU A 148 29.39 7.43 -11.12
C LEU A 148 30.90 7.45 -10.82
N ALA A 149 31.57 6.30 -10.85
CA ALA A 149 33.03 6.22 -10.68
C ALA A 149 33.77 6.91 -11.83
N THR A 150 33.35 6.72 -13.08
CA THR A 150 33.92 7.39 -14.25
C THR A 150 33.68 8.90 -14.22
N ALA A 151 32.49 9.36 -13.84
CA ALA A 151 32.17 10.78 -13.68
C ALA A 151 33.02 11.45 -12.61
N LYS A 152 33.25 10.78 -11.47
CA LYS A 152 34.13 11.28 -10.41
C LYS A 152 35.58 11.43 -10.90
N LEU A 153 36.13 10.40 -11.57
CA LEU A 153 37.48 10.44 -12.17
C LEU A 153 37.63 11.57 -13.22
N LEU A 154 36.59 11.81 -14.03
CA LEU A 154 36.58 12.93 -14.98
C LEU A 154 36.64 14.28 -14.23
N SER A 155 35.77 14.48 -13.22
CA SER A 155 35.72 15.71 -12.42
C SER A 155 36.99 15.97 -11.58
N GLU A 156 37.73 14.92 -11.22
CA GLU A 156 39.04 15.00 -10.56
C GLU A 156 40.12 15.37 -11.59
N SER A 157 40.10 14.79 -12.79
CA SER A 157 41.06 15.11 -13.87
C SER A 157 40.93 16.54 -14.42
N GLU A 158 39.72 17.11 -14.43
CA GLU A 158 39.50 18.50 -14.85
C GLU A 158 40.09 19.52 -13.87
N LYS A 159 40.26 19.16 -12.60
CA LYS A 159 40.84 20.04 -11.57
C LYS A 159 42.37 20.12 -11.61
N GLU A 160 43.04 19.22 -12.32
CA GLU A 160 44.51 19.11 -12.32
C GLU A 160 45.18 19.73 -13.56
N TYR A 161 44.40 20.16 -14.57
CA TYR A 161 44.97 20.71 -15.81
C TYR A 161 45.27 22.23 -15.74
N THR A 162 46.43 22.57 -15.19
CA THR A 162 47.12 23.82 -15.56
C THR A 162 47.96 23.57 -16.82
N PRO A 163 47.85 24.40 -17.89
CA PRO A 163 48.45 24.08 -19.18
C PRO A 163 49.96 24.29 -19.18
N LYS A 164 50.72 23.23 -18.88
CA LYS A 164 52.15 23.17 -19.22
C LYS A 164 52.33 22.60 -20.61
N VAL A 165 52.66 23.47 -21.55
CA VAL A 165 53.12 23.10 -22.90
C VAL A 165 54.44 22.34 -22.78
N SER A 166 54.42 21.06 -23.12
CA SER A 166 55.64 20.32 -23.46
C SER A 166 55.35 19.30 -24.56
N THR A 167 55.80 19.63 -25.76
CA THR A 167 55.81 18.75 -26.94
C THR A 167 56.69 17.51 -26.72
N SER A 168 56.13 16.32 -26.86
CA SER A 168 56.87 15.15 -27.32
C SER A 168 55.95 14.16 -28.05
N SER A 169 56.37 13.77 -29.25
CA SER A 169 55.63 12.90 -30.16
C SER A 169 55.87 11.42 -29.89
N ALA A 170 54.83 10.59 -29.92
CA ALA A 170 54.93 9.16 -30.17
C ALA A 170 53.72 8.65 -30.97
N THR A 171 53.99 8.04 -32.12
CA THR A 171 53.00 7.55 -33.09
C THR A 171 52.53 6.14 -32.76
N SER A 172 51.22 5.85 -32.89
CA SER A 172 50.67 4.79 -33.79
C SER A 172 49.22 4.40 -33.47
N ASN A 173 48.53 3.87 -34.50
CA ASN A 173 47.26 3.15 -34.48
C ASN A 173 45.97 3.95 -34.18
N VAL A 174 45.55 4.72 -35.19
CA VAL A 174 44.17 5.23 -35.32
C VAL A 174 43.23 4.08 -35.70
N GLY A 175 42.60 3.46 -34.70
CA GLY A 175 41.30 2.80 -34.86
C GLY A 175 40.19 3.84 -34.72
N SER A 176 39.19 3.83 -35.60
CA SER A 176 38.20 4.90 -35.67
C SER A 176 37.27 4.93 -34.45
N VAL A 177 37.53 5.84 -33.50
CA VAL A 177 36.55 6.22 -32.47
C VAL A 177 35.48 7.07 -33.14
N LYS A 178 34.30 6.49 -33.36
CA LYS A 178 33.09 7.24 -33.65
C LYS A 178 32.39 7.51 -32.32
N THR A 179 31.89 8.74 -32.14
CA THR A 179 31.06 9.16 -30.99
C THR A 179 31.72 9.10 -29.59
N GLU A 180 31.56 10.18 -28.80
CA GLU A 180 31.98 10.21 -27.38
C GLU A 180 31.33 9.10 -26.56
N LYS A 181 30.11 8.71 -26.95
CA LYS A 181 29.35 7.60 -26.36
C LYS A 181 30.12 6.28 -26.42
N ASP A 182 30.70 5.92 -27.56
CA ASP A 182 31.44 4.66 -27.71
C ASP A 182 32.78 4.71 -26.93
N PHE A 183 33.38 5.88 -26.74
CA PHE A 183 34.56 6.04 -25.88
C PHE A 183 34.22 5.87 -24.39
N VAL A 184 33.08 6.42 -23.95
CA VAL A 184 32.55 6.25 -22.59
C VAL A 184 32.14 4.79 -22.35
N ASP A 185 31.40 4.17 -23.28
CA ASP A 185 30.96 2.77 -23.18
C ASP A 185 32.16 1.80 -23.16
N ASN A 186 33.21 2.05 -23.95
CA ASN A 186 34.45 1.27 -23.88
C ASN A 186 35.17 1.43 -22.53
N LYS A 187 35.33 2.66 -22.00
CA LYS A 187 35.91 2.88 -20.66
C LYS A 187 35.06 2.27 -19.53
N ILE A 188 33.75 2.32 -19.64
CA ILE A 188 32.82 1.69 -18.69
C ILE A 188 33.00 0.18 -18.73
N ASN A 189 33.15 -0.43 -19.91
CA ASN A 189 33.38 -1.87 -20.05
C ASN A 189 34.77 -2.30 -19.55
N ASP A 190 35.81 -1.51 -19.80
CA ASP A 190 37.19 -1.75 -19.34
C ASP A 190 37.36 -1.67 -17.81
N LEU A 191 36.49 -0.97 -17.07
CA LEU A 191 36.55 -0.98 -15.60
C LEU A 191 36.28 -2.40 -15.04
N PRO A 192 37.26 -3.05 -14.38
CA PRO A 192 37.09 -4.41 -13.90
C PRO A 192 36.00 -4.54 -12.84
N LEU A 193 35.28 -5.66 -12.84
CA LEU A 193 34.21 -5.93 -11.86
C LEU A 193 34.71 -5.95 -10.40
N TYR A 194 36.02 -6.10 -10.16
CA TYR A 194 36.60 -6.06 -8.81
C TYR A 194 36.75 -4.63 -8.25
N CYS A 195 36.79 -3.60 -9.11
CA CYS A 195 36.89 -2.19 -8.71
C CYS A 195 35.56 -1.61 -8.18
N ILE A 196 34.47 -2.41 -8.21
CA ILE A 196 33.11 -1.93 -7.95
C ILE A 196 32.41 -2.90 -7.00
N GLY A 197 32.35 -2.47 -5.74
CA GLY A 197 31.82 -3.23 -4.62
C GLY A 197 32.77 -3.18 -3.42
N TYR A 198 32.34 -3.79 -2.32
CA TYR A 198 32.97 -3.81 -0.99
C TYR A 198 34.46 -4.22 -0.90
N LYS A 199 35.06 -4.70 -2.00
CA LYS A 199 36.50 -5.02 -2.08
C LYS A 199 37.38 -3.79 -2.35
N THR A 200 36.78 -2.66 -2.74
CA THR A 200 37.47 -1.39 -2.98
C THR A 200 37.37 -0.52 -1.73
N SER A 201 38.49 0.04 -1.28
CA SER A 201 38.64 0.69 0.04
C SER A 201 37.87 1.99 0.26
N ALA A 202 37.13 2.49 -0.73
CA ALA A 202 36.43 3.77 -0.63
C ALA A 202 35.10 3.64 0.15
N PRO A 203 34.88 4.46 1.20
CA PRO A 203 33.69 4.33 2.06
C PRO A 203 32.37 4.60 1.32
N GLU A 204 32.39 5.42 0.26
CA GLU A 204 31.23 5.73 -0.57
C GLU A 204 30.64 4.48 -1.26
N TYR A 205 31.49 3.64 -1.88
CA TYR A 205 31.04 2.42 -2.56
C TYR A 205 30.58 1.34 -1.57
N ILE A 206 31.19 1.30 -0.38
CA ILE A 206 30.74 0.44 0.72
C ILE A 206 29.34 0.86 1.16
N LEU A 207 29.13 2.15 1.46
CA LEU A 207 27.83 2.68 1.87
C LEU A 207 26.75 2.47 0.80
N ARG A 208 27.08 2.73 -0.47
CA ARG A 208 26.18 2.49 -1.60
C ARG A 208 25.79 1.00 -1.75
N THR A 209 26.72 0.08 -1.51
CA THR A 209 26.43 -1.37 -1.49
C THR A 209 25.54 -1.74 -0.30
N ARG A 210 25.78 -1.16 0.89
CA ARG A 210 24.93 -1.35 2.08
C ARG A 210 23.51 -0.85 1.87
N ILE A 211 23.34 0.32 1.26
CA ILE A 211 22.03 0.89 0.90
C ILE A 211 21.32 -0.02 -0.11
N TRP A 212 21.99 -0.48 -1.16
CA TRP A 212 21.39 -1.39 -2.15
C TRP A 212 20.86 -2.69 -1.52
N ALA A 213 21.60 -3.28 -0.57
CA ALA A 213 21.14 -4.45 0.18
C ALA A 213 19.99 -4.12 1.15
N SER A 214 20.07 -2.98 1.83
CA SER A 214 19.05 -2.52 2.80
C SER A 214 17.69 -2.29 2.13
N LEU A 215 17.69 -1.70 0.93
CA LEU A 215 16.48 -1.48 0.12
C LEU A 215 15.80 -2.78 -0.37
N ARG A 216 16.45 -3.94 -0.27
CA ARG A 216 15.90 -5.27 -0.64
C ARG A 216 15.61 -6.17 0.55
N THR A 217 15.88 -5.69 1.76
CA THR A 217 15.65 -6.39 3.03
C THR A 217 14.64 -5.62 3.88
N GLN A 218 14.33 -6.15 5.06
CA GLN A 218 13.37 -5.58 6.00
C GLN A 218 14.09 -4.55 6.90
N THR A 219 14.37 -3.36 6.37
CA THR A 219 15.09 -2.29 7.09
C THR A 219 14.26 -1.01 7.18
N LEU A 220 14.43 -0.26 8.27
CA LEU A 220 13.76 1.03 8.45
C LEU A 220 14.16 2.03 7.36
N TYR A 221 15.42 2.01 6.88
CA TYR A 221 15.85 2.88 5.78
C TYR A 221 15.04 2.63 4.50
N ARG A 222 14.64 1.39 4.21
CA ARG A 222 13.74 1.09 3.09
C ARG A 222 12.39 1.77 3.29
N THR A 223 11.77 1.61 4.47
CA THR A 223 10.47 2.22 4.77
C THR A 223 10.52 3.73 4.70
N VAL A 224 11.52 4.38 5.33
CA VAL A 224 11.71 5.83 5.23
C VAL A 224 11.93 6.26 3.77
N SER A 225 12.78 5.56 3.02
CA SER A 225 13.02 5.84 1.59
C SER A 225 11.77 5.69 0.72
N GLY A 226 10.91 4.72 1.02
CA GLY A 226 9.66 4.48 0.31
C GLY A 226 8.63 5.58 0.59
N PHE A 227 8.35 5.85 1.86
CA PHE A 227 7.36 6.85 2.27
C PHE A 227 7.80 8.29 2.01
N MET A 228 9.10 8.56 1.95
CA MET A 228 9.63 9.85 1.45
C MET A 228 9.33 10.11 -0.04
N ASN A 229 8.89 9.12 -0.81
CA ASN A 229 8.39 9.34 -2.17
C ASN A 229 7.08 10.14 -2.19
N TYR A 230 6.32 10.26 -1.09
CA TYR A 230 5.19 11.19 -1.02
C TYR A 230 5.62 12.65 -1.23
N CYS A 231 6.74 13.07 -0.64
CA CYS A 231 7.27 14.42 -0.85
C CYS A 231 7.54 14.66 -2.35
N LYS A 232 8.21 13.72 -3.02
CA LYS A 232 8.49 13.78 -4.46
C LYS A 232 7.21 13.80 -5.30
N ALA A 233 6.23 12.94 -4.97
CA ALA A 233 4.95 12.87 -5.67
C ALA A 233 4.17 14.18 -5.55
N ILE A 234 4.07 14.77 -4.35
CA ILE A 234 3.36 16.03 -4.11
C ILE A 234 4.00 17.18 -4.92
N LYS A 235 5.33 17.27 -4.95
CA LYS A 235 6.04 18.25 -5.79
C LYS A 235 5.75 18.06 -7.27
N LEU A 236 5.85 16.83 -7.77
CA LEU A 236 5.61 16.50 -9.18
C LEU A 236 4.15 16.78 -9.58
N LEU A 237 3.18 16.40 -8.75
CA LEU A 237 1.76 16.67 -8.97
C LEU A 237 1.49 18.17 -9.05
N HIS A 238 2.00 18.97 -8.10
CA HIS A 238 1.80 20.42 -8.12
C HIS A 238 2.45 21.09 -9.33
N LYS A 239 3.65 20.62 -9.74
CA LYS A 239 4.33 21.09 -10.95
C LYS A 239 3.56 20.77 -12.23
N VAL A 240 2.90 19.60 -12.29
CA VAL A 240 2.05 19.21 -13.43
C VAL A 240 0.72 19.97 -13.44
N GLU A 241 0.15 20.28 -12.27
CA GLU A 241 -1.06 21.11 -12.15
C GLU A 241 -0.81 22.57 -12.56
N ASN A 242 0.35 23.15 -12.24
CA ASN A 242 0.64 24.57 -12.38
C ASN A 242 1.94 24.85 -13.16
N PRO A 243 2.01 24.55 -14.47
CA PRO A 243 3.22 24.76 -15.27
C PRO A 243 3.64 26.24 -15.36
N GLU A 244 2.68 27.16 -15.33
CA GLU A 244 2.91 28.62 -15.41
C GLU A 244 3.74 29.16 -14.23
N LEU A 245 3.72 28.49 -13.06
CA LEU A 245 4.51 28.90 -11.90
C LEU A 245 6.02 28.73 -12.13
N GLU A 246 6.45 27.74 -12.93
CA GLU A 246 7.86 27.56 -13.25
C GLU A 246 8.40 28.74 -14.08
N GLU A 247 7.59 29.28 -14.99
CA GLU A 247 7.92 30.50 -15.74
C GLU A 247 7.89 31.76 -14.84
N TYR A 248 6.94 31.84 -13.89
CA TYR A 248 6.80 32.97 -12.97
C TYR A 248 8.01 33.16 -12.04
N PHE A 249 8.57 32.07 -11.50
CA PHE A 249 9.74 32.17 -10.60
C PHE A 249 11.05 32.43 -11.36
N GLY A 250 11.18 31.97 -12.60
CA GLY A 250 12.34 32.22 -13.48
C GLY A 250 13.66 31.56 -13.07
N ASP A 251 13.87 31.27 -11.79
CA ASP A 251 14.98 30.49 -11.24
C ASP A 251 14.51 29.16 -10.66
N ALA A 252 15.06 28.05 -11.18
CA ALA A 252 14.75 26.71 -10.72
C ALA A 252 15.02 26.50 -9.22
N LYS A 253 16.01 27.19 -8.64
CA LYS A 253 16.37 27.01 -7.22
C LYS A 253 15.34 27.63 -6.28
N THR A 254 14.81 28.81 -6.58
CA THR A 254 13.68 29.39 -5.82
C THR A 254 12.40 28.57 -5.99
N PHE A 255 12.10 28.07 -7.18
CA PHE A 255 10.96 27.20 -7.42
C PHE A 255 11.03 25.89 -6.62
N GLU A 256 12.17 25.19 -6.62
CA GLU A 256 12.36 23.98 -5.80
C GLU A 256 12.24 24.24 -4.30
N ASN A 257 12.71 25.39 -3.80
CA ASN A 257 12.49 25.77 -2.39
C ASN A 257 11.01 26.00 -2.07
N TYR A 258 10.24 26.59 -2.99
CA TYR A 258 8.79 26.74 -2.85
C TYR A 258 8.09 25.36 -2.85
N LEU A 259 8.47 24.46 -3.76
CA LEU A 259 7.97 23.08 -3.81
C LEU A 259 8.29 22.29 -2.52
N GLU A 260 9.48 22.45 -1.94
CA GLU A 260 9.86 21.88 -0.64
C GLU A 260 8.97 22.41 0.50
N MET A 261 8.70 23.72 0.50
CA MET A 261 7.85 24.36 1.52
C MET A 261 6.38 23.96 1.38
N LEU A 262 5.90 23.74 0.15
CA LEU A 262 4.56 23.21 -0.11
C LEU A 262 4.45 21.73 0.33
N ALA A 263 5.41 20.88 -0.05
CA ALA A 263 5.39 19.47 0.29
C ALA A 263 5.46 19.23 1.81
N SER A 264 6.36 19.93 2.52
CA SER A 264 6.48 19.88 3.99
C SER A 264 5.28 20.48 4.74
N ARG A 265 4.45 21.30 4.07
CA ARG A 265 3.14 21.74 4.58
C ARG A 265 2.04 20.71 4.38
N LYS A 266 2.14 19.78 3.42
CA LYS A 266 1.09 18.78 3.13
C LYS A 266 1.38 17.41 3.75
N PHE A 267 2.65 17.02 3.81
CA PHE A 267 3.09 15.71 4.25
C PHE A 267 4.12 15.81 5.37
N ARG A 268 4.00 14.94 6.37
CA ARG A 268 5.03 14.72 7.40
C ARG A 268 5.29 13.24 7.60
N LEU A 269 6.56 12.89 7.77
CA LEU A 269 7.00 11.55 8.15
C LEU A 269 7.52 11.60 9.60
N LEU A 270 6.87 10.86 10.49
CA LEU A 270 7.25 10.75 11.90
C LEU A 270 7.63 9.30 12.23
N VAL A 271 8.87 9.11 12.65
CA VAL A 271 9.38 7.81 13.11
C VAL A 271 9.47 7.80 14.64
N SER A 272 8.85 6.83 15.28
CA SER A 272 8.89 6.64 16.73
C SER A 272 10.04 5.73 17.10
N MET A 273 11.16 6.27 17.58
CA MET A 273 12.33 5.53 18.05
C MET A 273 12.33 5.46 19.57
N GLN A 274 11.57 4.52 20.15
CA GLN A 274 11.43 4.40 21.61
C GLN A 274 12.78 4.31 22.34
N ARG A 275 13.76 3.63 21.72
CA ARG A 275 15.06 3.31 22.29
C ARG A 275 16.20 4.26 21.88
N LEU A 276 15.90 5.45 21.37
CA LEU A 276 16.92 6.39 20.85
C LEU A 276 18.07 6.69 21.84
N GLN A 277 17.77 6.78 23.15
CA GLN A 277 18.78 6.97 24.21
C GLN A 277 19.65 5.73 24.49
N GLU A 278 19.26 4.57 23.99
CA GLU A 278 19.87 3.25 24.22
C GLU A 278 20.52 2.68 22.93
N PHE A 279 20.74 3.53 21.92
CA PHE A 279 21.37 3.14 20.66
C PHE A 279 22.87 2.89 20.83
N ASN A 280 23.38 1.88 20.11
CA ASN A 280 24.81 1.62 20.00
C ASN A 280 25.47 2.53 18.94
N ASP A 281 26.80 2.70 18.99
CA ASP A 281 27.58 3.50 18.03
C ASP A 281 27.22 3.21 16.54
N SER A 282 27.02 1.93 16.19
CA SER A 282 26.60 1.51 14.84
C SER A 282 25.19 2.00 14.49
N GLU A 283 24.25 1.95 15.43
CA GLU A 283 22.88 2.44 15.24
C GLU A 283 22.86 3.97 15.10
N GLU A 284 23.70 4.69 15.86
CA GLU A 284 23.86 6.13 15.72
C GLU A 284 24.51 6.55 14.38
N GLU A 285 25.53 5.82 13.90
CA GLU A 285 26.11 6.04 12.56
C GLU A 285 25.06 5.81 11.46
N ASN A 286 24.29 4.72 11.56
CA ASN A 286 23.23 4.39 10.60
C ASN A 286 22.08 5.43 10.63
N LEU A 287 21.75 5.95 11.81
CA LEU A 287 20.79 7.03 12.00
C LEU A 287 21.28 8.33 11.35
N LYS A 288 22.56 8.70 11.53
CA LYS A 288 23.17 9.86 10.87
C LYS A 288 23.10 9.77 9.34
N VAL A 289 23.35 8.60 8.75
CA VAL A 289 23.17 8.39 7.29
C VAL A 289 21.73 8.67 6.86
N MET A 290 20.74 8.18 7.61
CA MET A 290 19.33 8.38 7.28
C MET A 290 18.92 9.86 7.37
N ILE A 291 19.35 10.56 8.43
CA ILE A 291 19.09 11.99 8.68
C ILE A 291 19.79 12.90 7.64
N ASN A 292 21.01 12.55 7.23
CA ASN A 292 21.73 13.26 6.17
C ASN A 292 21.06 13.06 4.79
N THR A 293 20.40 11.93 4.57
CA THR A 293 19.67 11.64 3.32
C THR A 293 18.30 12.32 3.29
N TYR A 294 17.59 12.36 4.43
CA TYR A 294 16.20 12.82 4.53
C TYR A 294 16.02 13.93 5.59
N PRO A 295 16.38 15.19 5.29
CA PRO A 295 16.33 16.29 6.24
C PRO A 295 14.92 16.78 6.63
N SER A 296 13.86 16.29 5.98
CA SER A 296 12.47 16.59 6.34
C SER A 296 11.85 15.57 7.30
N LEU A 297 12.66 14.67 7.85
CA LEU A 297 12.23 13.63 8.78
C LEU A 297 11.96 14.21 10.17
N PHE A 298 10.91 13.74 10.83
CA PHE A 298 10.70 13.95 12.26
C PHE A 298 10.92 12.63 13.01
N ILE A 299 11.56 12.72 14.18
CA ILE A 299 11.78 11.56 15.05
C ILE A 299 11.18 11.87 16.41
N SER A 300 10.40 10.94 16.95
CA SER A 300 9.96 10.99 18.34
C SER A 300 10.66 9.90 19.15
N SER A 301 10.99 10.17 20.41
CA SER A 301 11.57 9.16 21.31
C SER A 301 11.01 9.28 22.72
N LEU A 302 11.27 8.22 23.49
CA LEU A 302 10.99 8.18 24.92
C LEU A 302 12.28 8.46 25.70
N ASN A 303 12.35 9.63 26.32
CA ASN A 303 13.49 10.03 27.12
C ASN A 303 13.23 9.75 28.61
N LYS A 304 14.16 9.05 29.26
CA LYS A 304 14.13 8.72 30.69
C LYS A 304 15.12 9.65 31.40
N GLU A 305 14.65 10.38 32.40
CA GLU A 305 15.50 11.22 33.26
C GLU A 305 15.27 10.83 34.71
N ILE A 306 16.36 10.54 35.43
CA ILE A 306 16.32 10.29 36.86
C ILE A 306 16.48 11.64 37.55
N ASP A 307 15.49 12.02 38.34
CA ASP A 307 15.55 13.26 39.12
C ASP A 307 16.57 13.11 40.26
N PRO A 308 17.60 13.95 40.35
CA PRO A 308 18.68 13.78 41.33
C PRO A 308 18.26 14.07 42.78
N GLU A 309 17.15 14.78 43.01
CA GLU A 309 16.68 15.12 44.36
C GLU A 309 15.69 14.09 44.90
N THR A 310 14.84 13.54 44.03
CA THR A 310 13.76 12.60 44.42
C THR A 310 14.06 11.14 44.08
N ASN A 311 15.06 10.87 43.23
CA ASN A 311 15.40 9.56 42.69
C ASN A 311 14.25 8.89 41.91
N GLU A 312 13.23 9.68 41.49
CA GLU A 312 12.11 9.22 40.67
C GLU A 312 12.46 9.27 39.18
N THR A 313 11.96 8.31 38.40
CA THR A 313 12.12 8.26 36.95
C THR A 313 11.04 9.07 36.25
N LYS A 314 11.42 10.22 35.71
CA LYS A 314 10.54 11.07 34.88
C LYS A 314 10.67 10.64 33.42
N PHE A 315 9.52 10.39 32.79
CA PHE A 315 9.42 10.00 31.38
C PHE A 315 8.98 11.18 30.55
N TYR A 316 9.72 11.47 29.48
CA TYR A 316 9.39 12.54 28.54
C TYR A 316 9.20 11.96 27.15
N SER A 317 8.14 12.38 26.45
CA SER A 317 8.10 12.27 25.00
C SER A 317 8.86 13.46 24.41
N VAL A 318 9.76 13.21 23.47
CA VAL A 318 10.55 14.27 22.81
C VAL A 318 10.39 14.17 21.31
N LEU A 319 10.15 15.31 20.65
CA LEU A 319 10.16 15.45 19.20
C LEU A 319 11.47 16.12 18.76
N TYR A 320 12.20 15.42 17.91
CA TYR A 320 13.38 15.91 17.21
C TYR A 320 13.03 16.34 15.78
N GLU A 321 13.58 17.48 15.39
CA GLU A 321 13.60 17.99 14.02
C GLU A 321 15.06 17.99 13.52
N VAL A 322 15.26 17.74 12.23
CA VAL A 322 16.61 17.72 11.64
C VAL A 322 17.06 19.14 11.35
N GLU A 323 18.12 19.59 12.02
CA GLU A 323 18.73 20.89 11.76
C GLU A 323 19.82 20.75 10.70
N VAL A 324 19.55 21.30 9.51
CA VAL A 324 20.49 21.35 8.38
C VAL A 324 21.53 22.43 8.63
N LYS A 325 22.74 22.03 9.03
CA LYS A 325 23.87 22.94 9.20
C LYS A 325 24.38 23.40 7.84
N ARG A 326 24.13 24.67 7.51
CA ARG A 326 24.75 25.38 6.38
C ARG A 326 25.89 26.25 6.91
N CYS A 327 27.10 25.70 6.95
CA CYS A 327 28.33 26.49 7.17
C CYS A 327 28.88 26.97 5.82
N ASN A 328 29.46 28.17 5.80
CA ASN A 328 30.09 28.75 4.61
C ASN A 328 31.59 28.38 4.46
N ASP A 329 32.15 27.56 5.36
CA ASP A 329 33.56 27.16 5.36
C ASP A 329 33.75 25.67 5.02
N ASP A 330 34.57 25.43 4.00
CA ASP A 330 34.54 24.23 3.13
C ASP A 330 35.39 23.04 3.65
N SER A 331 35.52 22.86 4.98
CA SER A 331 36.59 22.02 5.57
C SER A 331 36.20 21.00 6.65
N MET A 332 34.94 20.92 7.07
CA MET A 332 34.44 19.83 7.94
C MET A 332 33.12 19.28 7.38
N ARG A 333 32.93 17.95 7.49
CA ARG A 333 31.77 17.26 6.93
C ARG A 333 30.45 17.89 7.41
N ASN A 334 29.62 18.32 6.47
CA ASN A 334 28.29 18.87 6.74
C ASN A 334 27.36 17.75 7.22
N GLU A 335 27.39 17.46 8.52
CA GLU A 335 26.52 16.47 9.16
C GLU A 335 25.34 17.18 9.84
N ASN A 336 24.13 16.79 9.43
CA ASN A 336 22.88 17.24 10.03
C ASN A 336 22.75 16.69 11.46
N MET A 337 22.18 17.49 12.36
CA MET A 337 22.00 17.09 13.76
C MET A 337 20.52 17.04 14.13
N LEU A 338 20.18 16.19 15.11
CA LEU A 338 18.87 16.20 15.73
C LEU A 338 18.77 17.37 16.73
N LYS A 339 17.71 18.16 16.59
CA LYS A 339 17.39 19.28 17.47
C LYS A 339 16.08 19.01 18.20
N GLU A 340 16.10 19.10 19.53
CA GLU A 340 14.90 19.00 20.35
C GLU A 340 13.96 20.17 20.07
N LYS A 341 12.76 19.87 19.57
CA LYS A 341 11.73 20.86 19.24
C LYS A 341 10.68 20.97 20.33
N PHE A 342 10.25 19.83 20.87
CA PHE A 342 9.31 19.75 21.99
C PHE A 342 9.73 18.62 22.94
N LYS A 343 9.62 18.87 24.25
CA LYS A 343 9.80 17.88 25.32
C LYS A 343 8.59 17.95 26.24
N ILE A 344 7.85 16.84 26.36
CA ILE A 344 6.55 16.77 27.04
C ILE A 344 6.66 15.73 28.16
N LEU A 345 6.46 16.15 29.41
CA LEU A 345 6.42 15.25 30.57
C LEU A 345 5.18 14.34 30.49
N LEU A 346 5.40 13.04 30.66
CA LEU A 346 4.34 12.02 30.66
C LEU A 346 3.92 11.69 32.10
N SER A 347 2.65 11.32 32.30
CA SER A 347 2.06 11.07 33.62
C SER A 347 2.50 9.77 34.31
N GLY A 348 3.58 9.14 33.85
CA GLY A 348 4.11 7.86 34.33
C GLY A 348 4.92 7.14 33.25
N ASN A 349 5.26 5.87 33.50
CA ASN A 349 5.88 5.01 32.48
C ASN A 349 4.88 4.74 31.33
N PRO A 350 5.17 5.15 30.09
CA PRO A 350 4.25 4.97 28.96
C PRO A 350 4.36 3.59 28.30
N ILE A 351 5.31 2.74 28.70
CA ILE A 351 5.48 1.39 28.16
C ILE A 351 4.44 0.48 28.83
N LEU A 352 3.26 0.38 28.22
CA LEU A 352 2.12 -0.38 28.69
C LEU A 352 1.94 -1.71 27.94
N GLY A 353 2.42 -1.81 26.69
CA GLY A 353 2.31 -2.97 25.83
C GLY A 353 3.64 -3.59 25.41
N ASP A 354 3.63 -4.19 24.21
CA ASP A 354 4.77 -4.88 23.59
C ASP A 354 5.55 -3.98 22.61
N GLY A 355 5.40 -2.65 22.69
CA GLY A 355 6.23 -1.66 22.00
C GLY A 355 5.58 -0.98 20.79
N LYS A 356 4.88 -1.70 19.90
CA LYS A 356 4.30 -1.09 18.68
C LYS A 356 3.18 -0.08 19.00
N SER A 357 2.20 -0.51 19.81
CA SER A 357 1.11 0.36 20.28
C SER A 357 1.60 1.49 21.16
N ASP A 358 2.63 1.26 21.99
CA ASP A 358 3.27 2.28 22.82
C ASP A 358 3.92 3.36 21.95
N ASN A 359 4.70 2.97 20.93
CA ASN A 359 5.31 3.86 19.94
C ASN A 359 4.28 4.70 19.17
N GLN A 360 3.22 4.06 18.65
CA GLN A 360 2.13 4.77 17.97
C GLN A 360 1.50 5.81 18.90
N ASN A 361 1.15 5.44 20.14
CA ASN A 361 0.54 6.35 21.11
C ASN A 361 1.48 7.48 21.58
N LEU A 362 2.78 7.20 21.72
CA LEU A 362 3.82 8.20 22.00
C LEU A 362 3.92 9.24 20.88
N SER A 363 3.74 8.82 19.63
CA SER A 363 3.80 9.66 18.43
C SER A 363 2.52 10.45 18.16
N VAL A 364 1.36 9.96 18.60
CA VAL A 364 0.05 10.61 18.37
C VAL A 364 0.06 12.08 18.79
N ILE A 365 0.76 12.49 19.85
CA ILE A 365 0.78 13.90 20.30
C ILE A 365 1.42 14.88 19.29
N TYR A 366 2.23 14.37 18.35
CA TYR A 366 2.96 15.17 17.38
C TYR A 366 2.35 15.18 15.96
N TYR A 367 1.26 14.44 15.72
CA TYR A 367 0.57 14.44 14.42
C TYR A 367 0.16 15.86 14.00
N ARG A 368 0.16 16.13 12.69
CA ARG A 368 -0.48 17.33 12.13
C ARG A 368 -1.25 16.95 10.87
N GLY A 369 -2.35 17.67 10.64
CA GLY A 369 -3.30 17.41 9.57
C GLY A 369 -4.48 16.54 9.99
N GLU A 370 -5.40 16.39 9.05
CA GLU A 370 -6.69 15.73 9.22
C GLU A 370 -6.57 14.19 9.24
N PHE A 371 -5.51 13.66 8.62
CA PHE A 371 -5.31 12.22 8.44
C PHE A 371 -3.97 11.72 8.99
N ILE A 372 -3.98 10.49 9.51
CA ILE A 372 -2.79 9.74 9.92
C ILE A 372 -2.72 8.48 9.07
N GLN A 373 -1.56 8.13 8.52
CA GLN A 373 -1.33 6.80 7.95
C GLN A 373 -0.42 6.02 8.91
N VAL A 374 -0.82 4.79 9.24
CA VAL A 374 -0.04 3.91 10.13
C VAL A 374 0.64 2.83 9.31
N ILE A 375 1.96 2.73 9.47
CA ILE A 375 2.89 1.94 8.65
C ILE A 375 3.83 1.17 9.58
N ASP A 376 4.15 -0.08 9.25
CA ASP A 376 5.16 -0.87 9.95
C ASP A 376 6.58 -0.58 9.41
N ALA A 377 7.60 -0.67 10.28
CA ALA A 377 9.01 -0.41 9.96
C ALA A 377 9.69 -1.37 8.93
N ASN A 378 8.93 -2.29 8.34
CA ASN A 378 9.39 -3.20 7.28
C ASN A 378 8.58 -3.08 5.97
N GLN A 379 7.84 -1.98 5.79
CA GLN A 379 7.08 -1.71 4.57
C GLN A 379 7.86 -0.88 3.55
N ASP A 380 7.31 -0.76 2.35
CA ASP A 380 7.84 0.02 1.24
C ASP A 380 6.71 0.72 0.49
N ASN A 381 7.02 1.85 -0.15
CA ASN A 381 6.06 2.62 -0.93
C ASN A 381 6.73 3.23 -2.15
N TYR A 382 6.05 3.18 -3.29
CA TYR A 382 6.61 3.57 -4.58
C TYR A 382 6.07 4.90 -5.07
N ILE A 383 6.87 5.57 -5.90
CA ILE A 383 6.55 6.91 -6.41
C ILE A 383 5.22 6.95 -7.18
N GLU A 384 4.93 5.90 -7.94
CA GLU A 384 3.69 5.75 -8.70
C GLU A 384 2.45 5.53 -7.81
N GLU A 385 2.58 4.81 -6.70
CA GLU A 385 1.50 4.67 -5.70
C GLU A 385 1.30 5.99 -4.94
N CYS A 386 2.40 6.67 -4.59
CA CYS A 386 2.37 7.99 -3.96
C CYS A 386 1.66 9.06 -4.79
N MET A 387 1.61 8.96 -6.14
CA MET A 387 0.86 9.90 -6.98
C MET A 387 -0.67 9.83 -6.80
N LYS A 388 -1.20 8.72 -6.25
CA LYS A 388 -2.63 8.51 -6.01
C LYS A 388 -3.15 9.15 -4.72
N ILE A 389 -2.26 9.72 -3.90
CA ILE A 389 -2.58 10.17 -2.53
C ILE A 389 -3.76 11.15 -2.45
N ARG A 390 -3.95 12.02 -3.45
CA ARG A 390 -5.09 12.96 -3.52
C ARG A 390 -6.43 12.22 -3.52
N SER A 391 -6.57 11.19 -4.35
CA SER A 391 -7.78 10.36 -4.42
C SER A 391 -7.95 9.47 -3.19
N VAL A 392 -6.85 8.95 -2.62
CA VAL A 392 -6.88 8.17 -1.37
C VAL A 392 -7.41 9.02 -0.21
N LEU A 393 -7.07 10.31 -0.11
CA LEU A 393 -7.62 11.18 0.92
C LEU A 393 -9.07 11.63 0.62
N ALA A 394 -9.48 11.68 -0.66
CA ALA A 394 -10.86 11.97 -1.05
C ALA A 394 -11.86 10.85 -0.65
N GLU A 395 -11.41 9.59 -0.55
CA GLU A 395 -12.23 8.44 -0.10
C GLU A 395 -12.86 8.63 1.29
N PHE A 396 -12.35 9.54 2.11
CA PHE A 396 -12.95 9.86 3.42
C PHE A 396 -14.28 10.61 3.33
N GLU A 397 -14.67 11.10 2.15
CA GLU A 397 -15.96 11.76 1.89
C GLU A 397 -16.18 13.01 2.77
N THR A 398 -15.09 13.64 3.24
CA THR A 398 -15.15 14.81 4.13
C THR A 398 -15.30 16.13 3.39
N MET A 399 -14.90 16.18 2.10
CA MET A 399 -14.81 17.40 1.29
C MET A 399 -16.11 17.77 0.59
N GLU A 400 -16.97 16.79 0.34
CA GLU A 400 -18.28 16.96 -0.33
C GLU A 400 -19.43 17.22 0.65
N ASN A 401 -19.15 17.29 1.97
CA ASN A 401 -20.19 17.58 2.94
C ASN A 401 -20.57 19.05 2.86
N ASP A 402 -21.72 19.33 2.25
CA ASP A 402 -22.49 20.52 2.58
C ASP A 402 -22.64 20.63 4.10
N PRO A 403 -22.64 21.85 4.67
CA PRO A 403 -22.85 22.06 6.10
C PRO A 403 -24.30 21.76 6.48
N ASP A 404 -24.63 20.47 6.60
CA ASP A 404 -25.83 19.95 7.25
C ASP A 404 -25.83 20.41 8.71
N TYR A 405 -26.33 21.62 8.98
CA TYR A 405 -26.46 22.17 10.33
C TYR A 405 -27.41 21.29 11.15
N PRO A 406 -26.95 20.38 12.04
CA PRO A 406 -27.77 19.26 12.54
C PRO A 406 -28.80 19.68 13.61
N TYR A 407 -29.06 20.98 13.72
CA TYR A 407 -29.84 21.64 14.76
C TYR A 407 -31.11 22.33 14.22
N ILE A 408 -31.44 22.18 12.91
CA ILE A 408 -32.69 22.71 12.34
C ILE A 408 -33.78 21.62 12.47
N PRO A 409 -34.80 21.76 13.35
CA PRO A 409 -35.70 20.65 13.69
C PRO A 409 -36.63 20.17 12.57
N SER A 410 -36.65 20.86 11.43
CA SER A 410 -37.54 20.61 10.29
C SER A 410 -36.87 19.92 9.10
N VAL A 411 -35.56 19.65 9.16
CA VAL A 411 -34.80 19.00 8.07
C VAL A 411 -34.52 17.54 8.43
N ASN A 412 -34.92 16.61 7.56
CA ASN A 412 -34.55 15.20 7.69
C ASN A 412 -33.13 14.97 7.15
N TYR A 413 -32.13 15.13 8.02
CA TYR A 413 -30.72 14.86 7.68
C TYR A 413 -30.51 13.41 7.27
N LYS A 414 -29.91 13.19 6.10
CA LYS A 414 -29.34 11.89 5.74
C LYS A 414 -28.01 11.74 6.46
N ASN A 415 -28.05 11.33 7.73
CA ASN A 415 -26.86 11.05 8.54
C ASN A 415 -26.00 9.93 7.91
N LYS A 416 -25.12 10.30 6.97
CA LYS A 416 -24.09 9.42 6.41
C LYS A 416 -23.01 9.27 7.48
N SER A 417 -22.89 8.09 8.06
CA SER A 417 -21.82 7.77 9.02
C SER A 417 -20.45 8.18 8.46
N PRO A 418 -19.59 8.91 9.19
CA PRO A 418 -18.29 9.35 8.67
C PRO A 418 -17.38 8.16 8.37
N VAL A 419 -16.51 8.27 7.38
CA VAL A 419 -15.40 7.32 7.20
C VAL A 419 -14.36 7.62 8.28
N ALA A 420 -14.14 6.66 9.18
CA ALA A 420 -13.16 6.78 10.25
C ALA A 420 -11.80 6.20 9.83
N ILE A 421 -11.83 5.13 9.03
CA ILE A 421 -10.65 4.38 8.59
C ILE A 421 -10.82 3.99 7.12
N LEU A 422 -9.76 4.16 6.33
CA LEU A 422 -9.66 3.69 4.96
C LEU A 422 -8.51 2.68 4.89
N GLY A 423 -8.85 1.39 4.76
CA GLY A 423 -7.84 0.37 4.68
C GLY A 423 -7.29 0.18 3.26
N ALA A 424 -5.98 0.06 3.13
CA ALA A 424 -5.30 -0.08 1.84
C ALA A 424 -4.91 -1.54 1.54
N ARG A 425 -4.46 -1.82 0.31
CA ARG A 425 -3.94 -3.14 -0.08
C ARG A 425 -2.47 -3.29 0.34
N GLU A 426 -2.10 -4.52 0.66
CA GLU A 426 -0.69 -4.95 0.76
C GLU A 426 -0.34 -5.93 -0.37
N TYR A 427 0.92 -5.94 -0.76
CA TYR A 427 1.53 -7.05 -1.49
C TYR A 427 2.84 -7.42 -0.79
N ILE A 428 3.19 -8.70 -0.77
CA ILE A 428 4.43 -9.16 -0.16
C ILE A 428 5.53 -9.04 -1.23
N PHE A 429 6.71 -8.52 -0.88
CA PHE A 429 7.84 -8.44 -1.83
C PHE A 429 8.90 -9.53 -1.63
N SER A 430 8.72 -10.40 -0.62
CA SER A 430 9.63 -11.50 -0.29
C SER A 430 9.11 -12.88 -0.72
N GLU A 431 8.06 -12.93 -1.55
CA GLU A 431 7.27 -14.12 -1.91
C GLU A 431 8.15 -15.30 -2.37
N ASN A 432 9.13 -15.03 -3.24
CA ASN A 432 10.07 -15.98 -3.88
C ASN A 432 10.98 -16.80 -2.94
N SER A 433 10.66 -16.90 -1.65
CA SER A 433 11.40 -17.69 -0.65
C SER A 433 11.10 -19.20 -0.70
N GLY A 434 10.25 -19.64 -1.64
CA GLY A 434 9.92 -21.05 -1.92
C GLY A 434 8.46 -21.40 -1.58
N VAL A 435 8.03 -22.62 -1.92
CA VAL A 435 6.61 -23.05 -1.95
C VAL A 435 5.78 -22.68 -0.71
N LEU A 436 6.34 -22.82 0.50
CA LEU A 436 5.63 -22.44 1.73
C LEU A 436 5.43 -20.92 1.83
N GLY A 437 6.42 -20.14 1.40
CA GLY A 437 6.35 -18.70 1.29
C GLY A 437 5.37 -18.24 0.22
N ASP A 438 5.36 -18.88 -0.95
CA ASP A 438 4.40 -18.61 -2.03
C ASP A 438 2.95 -18.78 -1.54
N VAL A 439 2.66 -19.87 -0.81
CA VAL A 439 1.32 -20.13 -0.23
C VAL A 439 0.97 -19.11 0.87
N ALA A 440 1.92 -18.77 1.75
CA ALA A 440 1.69 -17.79 2.81
C ALA A 440 1.44 -16.37 2.25
N ALA A 441 2.22 -15.96 1.25
CA ALA A 441 2.04 -14.70 0.54
C ALA A 441 0.71 -14.65 -0.22
N SER A 442 0.36 -15.73 -0.94
CA SER A 442 -0.93 -15.86 -1.63
C SER A 442 -2.13 -15.73 -0.68
N LYS A 443 -2.03 -16.29 0.54
CA LYS A 443 -3.03 -16.15 1.59
C LYS A 443 -3.18 -14.68 2.03
N GLU A 444 -2.09 -13.97 2.28
CA GLU A 444 -2.12 -12.55 2.66
C GLU A 444 -2.64 -11.66 1.51
N GLN A 445 -2.23 -11.93 0.26
CA GLN A 445 -2.71 -11.22 -0.93
C GLN A 445 -4.23 -11.40 -1.13
N THR A 446 -4.74 -12.62 -0.93
CA THR A 446 -6.18 -12.94 -0.98
C THR A 446 -6.95 -12.23 0.13
N PHE A 447 -6.37 -12.17 1.33
CA PHE A 447 -6.96 -11.44 2.47
C PHE A 447 -7.04 -9.94 2.20
N GLY A 448 -5.93 -9.33 1.78
CA GLY A 448 -5.80 -7.90 1.47
C GLY A 448 -6.50 -7.43 0.19
N THR A 449 -7.24 -8.30 -0.50
CA THR A 449 -8.03 -7.97 -1.70
C THR A 449 -9.47 -8.48 -1.59
N MET A 450 -9.73 -9.73 -2.01
CA MET A 450 -11.10 -10.27 -2.12
C MET A 450 -11.84 -10.30 -0.78
N PHE A 451 -11.18 -10.72 0.30
CA PHE A 451 -11.78 -10.65 1.64
C PHE A 451 -11.94 -9.20 2.09
N ALA A 452 -10.88 -8.39 2.08
CA ALA A 452 -10.94 -6.99 2.51
C ALA A 452 -12.05 -6.17 1.81
N ARG A 453 -12.24 -6.36 0.50
CA ARG A 453 -13.32 -5.76 -0.31
C ARG A 453 -14.70 -6.24 0.14
N THR A 454 -14.90 -7.54 0.23
CA THR A 454 -16.17 -8.15 0.64
C THR A 454 -16.54 -7.74 2.07
N LEU A 455 -15.58 -7.77 2.98
CA LEU A 455 -15.73 -7.33 4.37
C LEU A 455 -16.05 -5.84 4.47
N SER A 456 -15.48 -4.98 3.62
CA SER A 456 -15.82 -3.56 3.60
C SER A 456 -17.25 -3.33 3.11
N ALA A 457 -17.67 -4.03 2.05
CA ALA A 457 -19.02 -3.92 1.50
C ALA A 457 -20.12 -4.34 2.48
N ILE A 458 -19.92 -5.42 3.25
CA ILE A 458 -20.86 -5.89 4.28
C ILE A 458 -20.74 -5.13 5.62
N GLY A 459 -19.77 -4.21 5.74
CA GLY A 459 -19.50 -3.46 6.98
C GLY A 459 -18.85 -4.29 8.10
N GLY A 460 -18.22 -5.41 7.75
CA GLY A 460 -17.48 -6.28 8.67
C GLY A 460 -15.97 -5.98 8.76
N LYS A 461 -15.38 -5.22 7.83
CA LYS A 461 -13.93 -4.92 7.83
C LYS A 461 -13.53 -4.14 9.08
N LEU A 462 -12.46 -4.58 9.74
CA LEU A 462 -11.79 -3.85 10.83
C LEU A 462 -10.49 -3.18 10.35
N HIS A 463 -9.83 -2.46 11.25
CA HIS A 463 -8.49 -1.94 11.06
C HIS A 463 -7.48 -3.07 11.26
N TYR A 464 -6.56 -3.26 10.32
CA TYR A 464 -5.52 -4.31 10.39
C TYR A 464 -4.11 -3.73 10.52
N GLY A 465 -4.01 -2.51 11.06
CA GLY A 465 -2.75 -1.85 11.41
C GLY A 465 -2.11 -1.07 10.27
N HIS A 466 -1.89 -1.71 9.13
CA HIS A 466 -1.16 -1.11 8.02
C HIS A 466 -1.68 -1.65 6.66
N PRO A 467 -1.59 -0.86 5.57
CA PRO A 467 -1.07 0.51 5.46
C PRO A 467 -2.22 1.53 5.55
N ASP A 468 -3.15 1.28 6.47
CA ASP A 468 -4.43 1.96 6.62
C ASP A 468 -4.27 3.46 6.95
N PHE A 469 -5.19 4.26 6.43
CA PHE A 469 -5.35 5.67 6.77
C PHE A 469 -6.46 5.83 7.82
N LEU A 470 -6.26 6.76 8.74
CA LEU A 470 -7.13 7.07 9.87
C LEU A 470 -7.56 8.54 9.78
N ASN A 471 -8.84 8.82 9.98
CA ASN A 471 -9.33 10.18 10.23
C ASN A 471 -8.88 10.58 11.64
N ALA A 472 -7.86 11.43 11.73
CA ALA A 472 -7.18 11.72 12.98
C ALA A 472 -8.09 12.46 13.98
N VAL A 473 -8.92 13.39 13.48
CA VAL A 473 -9.92 14.11 14.29
C VAL A 473 -10.94 13.13 14.90
N PHE A 474 -11.42 12.17 14.11
CA PHE A 474 -12.32 11.14 14.60
C PHE A 474 -11.62 10.25 15.64
N MET A 475 -10.47 9.66 15.32
CA MET A 475 -9.81 8.66 16.16
C MET A 475 -9.26 9.24 17.48
N CYS A 476 -8.55 10.37 17.43
CA CYS A 476 -7.96 10.99 18.62
C CYS A 476 -9.00 11.44 19.65
N THR A 477 -10.21 11.81 19.22
CA THR A 477 -11.31 12.18 20.13
C THR A 477 -12.12 10.98 20.64
N ARG A 478 -11.84 9.76 20.15
CA ARG A 478 -12.71 8.58 20.30
C ARG A 478 -11.99 7.28 20.70
N GLY A 479 -10.77 7.37 21.22
CA GLY A 479 -10.05 6.22 21.78
C GLY A 479 -8.60 6.05 21.32
N GLY A 480 -8.10 6.94 20.45
CA GLY A 480 -6.74 6.87 19.92
C GLY A 480 -6.60 5.91 18.74
N VAL A 481 -5.35 5.63 18.36
CA VAL A 481 -5.02 4.83 17.16
C VAL A 481 -4.74 3.36 17.48
N SER A 482 -4.37 3.03 18.72
CA SER A 482 -3.92 1.70 19.10
C SER A 482 -4.08 1.43 20.59
N LYS A 483 -4.41 0.18 20.97
CA LYS A 483 -4.68 -0.21 22.37
C LYS A 483 -3.49 -0.95 22.97
N ALA A 484 -2.69 -0.26 23.78
CA ALA A 484 -1.53 -0.84 24.46
C ALA A 484 -1.91 -1.57 25.76
N GLN A 485 -1.54 -2.84 25.87
CA GLN A 485 -1.49 -3.60 27.13
C GLN A 485 -0.48 -4.75 26.97
N LYS A 486 0.22 -5.13 28.04
CA LYS A 486 1.30 -6.12 27.99
C LYS A 486 0.75 -7.54 28.11
N GLY A 487 1.06 -8.40 27.14
CA GLY A 487 0.59 -9.79 27.11
C GLY A 487 -0.94 -9.95 26.98
N LEU A 488 -1.62 -8.90 26.53
CA LEU A 488 -3.07 -8.80 26.29
C LEU A 488 -3.29 -7.73 25.22
N HIS A 489 -4.25 -7.92 24.32
CA HIS A 489 -4.41 -7.10 23.11
C HIS A 489 -3.23 -7.25 22.12
N LEU A 490 -2.81 -8.49 21.86
CA LEU A 490 -1.78 -8.82 20.86
C LEU A 490 -2.09 -8.26 19.46
N ASN A 491 -3.37 -8.06 19.13
CA ASN A 491 -3.82 -7.42 17.89
C ASN A 491 -4.31 -5.99 18.17
N GLU A 492 -3.38 -5.13 18.59
CA GLU A 492 -3.59 -3.78 19.12
C GLU A 492 -4.44 -2.88 18.21
N ASP A 493 -4.24 -2.99 16.89
CA ASP A 493 -4.86 -2.14 15.87
C ASP A 493 -6.35 -2.50 15.67
N ILE A 494 -6.72 -3.77 15.81
CA ILE A 494 -8.09 -4.25 15.61
C ILE A 494 -9.03 -3.62 16.64
N TYR A 495 -8.54 -3.35 17.85
CA TYR A 495 -9.30 -2.63 18.88
C TYR A 495 -9.62 -1.19 18.48
N ALA A 496 -8.77 -0.50 17.75
CA ALA A 496 -9.09 0.82 17.22
C ALA A 496 -10.17 0.73 16.13
N GLY A 497 -10.12 -0.30 15.27
CA GLY A 497 -11.19 -0.62 14.32
C GLY A 497 -12.55 -0.88 15.00
N MET A 498 -12.58 -1.73 16.02
CA MET A 498 -13.80 -1.98 16.81
C MET A 498 -14.30 -0.70 17.49
N ASN A 499 -13.40 0.08 18.10
CA ASN A 499 -13.75 1.35 18.74
C ASN A 499 -14.30 2.40 17.76
N ALA A 500 -13.89 2.37 16.49
CA ALA A 500 -14.42 3.23 15.44
C ALA A 500 -15.86 2.84 15.06
N ILE A 501 -16.12 1.55 14.82
CA ILE A 501 -17.47 1.03 14.49
C ILE A 501 -18.44 1.29 15.66
N CYS A 502 -18.05 0.99 16.91
CA CYS A 502 -18.86 1.25 18.11
C CYS A 502 -19.27 2.72 18.28
N ARG A 503 -18.56 3.67 17.64
CA ARG A 503 -18.84 5.11 17.72
C ARG A 503 -19.40 5.68 16.41
N GLY A 504 -19.98 4.83 15.57
CA GLY A 504 -20.68 5.21 14.34
C GLY A 504 -19.77 5.56 13.16
N GLY A 505 -18.47 5.25 13.23
CA GLY A 505 -17.56 5.37 12.11
C GLY A 505 -17.65 4.18 11.14
N ARG A 506 -17.46 4.42 9.85
CA ARG A 506 -17.32 3.39 8.82
C ARG A 506 -15.85 3.09 8.52
N ILE A 507 -15.59 1.86 8.08
CA ILE A 507 -14.29 1.41 7.59
C ILE A 507 -14.41 1.05 6.10
N LYS A 508 -13.76 1.84 5.25
CA LYS A 508 -13.68 1.62 3.80
C LYS A 508 -12.47 0.75 3.44
N HIS A 509 -12.41 0.30 2.19
CA HIS A 509 -11.22 -0.31 1.59
C HIS A 509 -10.96 0.30 0.21
N CYS A 510 -9.72 0.66 -0.09
CA CYS A 510 -9.26 1.02 -1.43
C CYS A 510 -8.39 -0.10 -2.02
N ASP A 511 -8.80 -0.62 -3.19
CA ASP A 511 -8.07 -1.64 -3.95
C ASP A 511 -6.99 -1.05 -4.87
N TYR A 512 -7.16 0.21 -5.30
CA TYR A 512 -6.33 0.87 -6.32
C TYR A 512 -4.99 1.40 -5.79
N TYR A 513 -4.78 1.40 -4.49
CA TYR A 513 -3.57 1.87 -3.83
C TYR A 513 -2.98 0.73 -2.99
N GLN A 514 -1.69 0.46 -3.15
CA GLN A 514 -1.01 -0.61 -2.41
C GLN A 514 0.34 -0.19 -1.81
N CYS A 515 0.74 -0.82 -0.71
CA CYS A 515 2.11 -0.75 -0.19
C CYS A 515 2.78 -2.13 -0.20
N GLY A 516 4.11 -2.13 -0.26
CA GLY A 516 4.91 -3.34 -0.12
C GLY A 516 5.09 -3.71 1.33
N LYS A 517 5.02 -5.01 1.65
CA LYS A 517 5.25 -5.55 2.99
C LYS A 517 6.37 -6.59 2.97
N GLY A 518 7.31 -6.45 3.89
CA GLY A 518 8.32 -7.47 4.16
C GLY A 518 7.75 -8.58 5.03
N ARG A 519 7.96 -9.83 4.63
CA ARG A 519 7.68 -11.01 5.45
C ARG A 519 8.90 -11.91 5.51
N ASP A 520 9.23 -12.38 6.72
CA ASP A 520 10.04 -13.59 6.86
C ASP A 520 9.13 -14.80 6.67
N LEU A 521 9.39 -15.56 5.61
CA LEU A 521 8.57 -16.68 5.16
C LEU A 521 9.14 -18.04 5.61
N GLY A 522 10.06 -18.04 6.59
CA GLY A 522 10.46 -19.27 7.29
C GLY A 522 9.30 -19.90 8.07
N PHE A 523 9.27 -21.23 8.15
CA PHE A 523 8.19 -22.00 8.80
C PHE A 523 7.89 -21.53 10.24
N ASN A 524 8.93 -21.34 11.07
CA ASN A 524 8.77 -20.86 12.45
C ASN A 524 8.15 -19.45 12.50
N SER A 525 8.51 -18.58 11.55
CA SER A 525 8.03 -17.20 11.47
C SER A 525 6.55 -17.16 11.04
N ILE A 526 6.16 -17.99 10.07
CA ILE A 526 4.75 -18.20 9.65
C ILE A 526 3.91 -18.80 10.80
N LEU A 527 4.47 -19.76 11.54
CA LEU A 527 3.80 -20.37 12.70
C LEU A 527 3.58 -19.35 13.81
N ASN A 528 4.61 -18.58 14.18
CA ASN A 528 4.50 -17.52 15.19
C ASN A 528 3.49 -16.44 14.80
N PHE A 529 3.47 -16.03 13.53
CA PHE A 529 2.48 -15.09 13.00
C PHE A 529 1.05 -15.64 13.08
N THR A 530 0.84 -16.90 12.70
CA THR A 530 -0.48 -17.55 12.77
C THR A 530 -0.94 -17.72 14.23
N THR A 531 -0.04 -18.08 15.14
CA THR A 531 -0.31 -18.17 16.58
C THR A 531 -0.65 -16.80 17.17
N LYS A 532 0.03 -15.71 16.77
CA LYS A 532 -0.29 -14.34 17.20
C LYS A 532 -1.73 -13.96 16.82
N ILE A 533 -2.12 -14.19 15.56
CA ILE A 533 -3.49 -13.90 15.09
C ILE A 533 -4.52 -14.73 15.86
N GLY A 534 -4.28 -16.04 16.01
CA GLY A 534 -5.20 -16.95 16.70
C GLY A 534 -5.39 -16.58 18.19
N GLY A 535 -4.30 -16.32 18.91
CA GLY A 535 -4.34 -15.86 20.30
C GLY A 535 -5.06 -14.51 20.44
N GLY A 536 -4.70 -13.54 19.61
CA GLY A 536 -5.36 -12.22 19.58
C GLY A 536 -6.85 -12.27 19.21
N MET A 537 -7.33 -13.29 18.47
CA MET A 537 -8.77 -13.50 18.27
C MET A 537 -9.47 -14.02 19.53
N GLY A 538 -8.80 -14.87 20.31
CA GLY A 538 -9.29 -15.29 21.63
C GLY A 538 -9.46 -14.12 22.59
N GLU A 539 -8.49 -13.20 22.60
CA GLU A 539 -8.56 -11.96 23.40
C GLU A 539 -9.66 -11.00 22.92
N GLN A 540 -9.89 -10.90 21.60
CA GLN A 540 -10.98 -10.10 21.05
C GLN A 540 -12.35 -10.62 21.49
N LEU A 541 -12.57 -11.94 21.46
CA LEU A 541 -13.83 -12.57 21.92
C LEU A 541 -14.17 -12.24 23.38
N LEU A 542 -13.18 -12.10 24.25
CA LEU A 542 -13.33 -11.75 25.65
C LEU A 542 -13.47 -10.23 25.89
N SER A 543 -13.33 -9.42 24.85
CA SER A 543 -13.27 -7.96 25.00
C SER A 543 -14.65 -7.30 25.10
N ARG A 544 -14.69 -6.20 25.86
CA ARG A 544 -15.89 -5.38 26.03
C ARG A 544 -16.35 -4.75 24.71
N GLU A 545 -15.40 -4.37 23.86
CA GLU A 545 -15.66 -3.86 22.51
C GLU A 545 -16.44 -4.88 21.67
N TYR A 546 -16.00 -6.14 21.67
CA TYR A 546 -16.68 -7.22 20.94
C TYR A 546 -18.08 -7.51 21.51
N TYR A 547 -18.25 -7.46 22.84
CA TYR A 547 -19.56 -7.58 23.49
C TYR A 547 -20.54 -6.47 23.06
N TYR A 548 -20.09 -5.21 22.99
CA TYR A 548 -20.94 -4.10 22.53
C TYR A 548 -21.30 -4.21 21.04
N ILE A 549 -20.34 -4.60 20.18
CA ILE A 549 -20.63 -4.88 18.76
C ILE A 549 -21.69 -5.98 18.63
N GLY A 550 -21.51 -7.09 19.36
CA GLY A 550 -22.42 -8.23 19.31
C GLY A 550 -23.83 -7.97 19.84
N THR A 551 -24.01 -6.94 20.68
CA THR A 551 -25.32 -6.56 21.24
C THR A 551 -26.02 -5.42 20.49
N GLN A 552 -25.30 -4.67 19.65
CA GLN A 552 -25.85 -3.51 18.91
C GLN A 552 -25.98 -3.71 17.40
N MET A 553 -25.27 -4.66 16.80
CA MET A 553 -25.43 -4.95 15.37
C MET A 553 -26.77 -5.64 15.04
N PRO A 554 -27.40 -5.31 13.90
CA PRO A 554 -28.55 -6.07 13.40
C PRO A 554 -28.10 -7.48 12.97
N LEU A 555 -29.02 -8.44 12.98
CA LEU A 555 -28.72 -9.88 12.87
C LEU A 555 -27.93 -10.26 11.61
N ASP A 556 -28.24 -9.62 10.47
CA ASP A 556 -27.56 -9.80 9.18
C ASP A 556 -26.07 -9.39 9.26
N ARG A 557 -25.78 -8.24 9.86
CA ARG A 557 -24.41 -7.76 10.08
C ARG A 557 -23.71 -8.56 11.18
N PHE A 558 -24.43 -8.95 12.22
CA PHE A 558 -23.88 -9.76 13.31
C PHE A 558 -23.39 -11.13 12.81
N LEU A 559 -24.20 -11.85 12.02
CA LEU A 559 -23.80 -13.13 11.43
C LEU A 559 -22.62 -12.97 10.46
N SER A 560 -22.62 -11.91 9.66
CA SER A 560 -21.52 -11.56 8.76
C SER A 560 -20.22 -11.27 9.51
N PHE A 561 -20.31 -10.48 10.58
CA PHE A 561 -19.18 -10.13 11.45
C PHE A 561 -18.64 -11.35 12.21
N TYR A 562 -19.52 -12.20 12.74
CA TYR A 562 -19.18 -13.47 13.37
C TYR A 562 -18.39 -14.38 12.42
N TYR A 563 -18.92 -14.63 11.22
CA TYR A 563 -18.25 -15.49 10.23
C TYR A 563 -16.87 -14.94 9.84
N ALA A 564 -16.77 -13.63 9.64
CA ALA A 564 -15.53 -12.94 9.29
C ALA A 564 -14.46 -12.95 10.39
N HIS A 565 -14.84 -13.09 11.67
CA HIS A 565 -13.93 -12.98 12.81
C HIS A 565 -13.83 -14.31 13.59
N PRO A 566 -14.45 -14.53 14.76
CA PRO A 566 -14.22 -15.75 15.54
C PRO A 566 -14.79 -17.00 14.86
N GLY A 567 -15.86 -16.86 14.06
CA GLY A 567 -16.50 -17.97 13.37
C GLY A 567 -15.53 -18.68 12.42
N PHE A 568 -14.69 -17.93 11.71
CA PHE A 568 -13.62 -18.50 10.89
C PHE A 568 -12.66 -19.39 11.71
N HIS A 569 -12.16 -18.88 12.84
CA HIS A 569 -11.22 -19.61 13.69
C HIS A 569 -11.85 -20.84 14.38
N LEU A 570 -13.07 -20.70 14.91
CA LEU A 570 -13.81 -21.79 15.55
C LEU A 570 -14.20 -22.87 14.55
N ASN A 571 -14.68 -22.49 13.36
CA ASN A 571 -15.02 -23.46 12.31
C ASN A 571 -13.78 -24.24 11.85
N ASN A 572 -12.63 -23.57 11.67
CA ASN A 572 -11.38 -24.25 11.32
C ASN A 572 -10.95 -25.25 12.42
N LEU A 573 -11.09 -24.89 13.70
CA LEU A 573 -10.82 -25.82 14.81
C LEU A 573 -11.74 -27.06 14.75
N PHE A 574 -13.04 -26.86 14.55
CA PHE A 574 -13.99 -27.97 14.44
C PHE A 574 -13.74 -28.84 13.20
N ILE A 575 -13.38 -28.25 12.06
CA ILE A 575 -13.02 -28.99 10.84
C ILE A 575 -11.80 -29.87 11.11
N MET A 576 -10.70 -29.31 11.63
CA MET A 576 -9.48 -30.09 11.91
C MET A 576 -9.73 -31.22 12.91
N PHE A 577 -10.41 -30.93 14.03
CA PHE A 577 -10.76 -31.96 15.02
C PHE A 577 -11.68 -33.04 14.43
N SER A 578 -12.66 -32.66 13.60
CA SER A 578 -13.54 -33.64 12.94
C SER A 578 -12.79 -34.55 11.97
N LEU A 579 -11.79 -34.03 11.26
CA LEU A 579 -10.93 -34.80 10.37
C LEU A 579 -10.00 -35.75 11.13
N GLU A 580 -9.44 -35.32 12.27
CA GLU A 580 -8.63 -36.16 13.15
C GLU A 580 -9.45 -37.33 13.73
N VAL A 581 -10.64 -37.04 14.28
CA VAL A 581 -11.56 -38.07 14.79
C VAL A 581 -12.01 -39.00 13.66
N PHE A 582 -12.31 -38.47 12.47
CA PHE A 582 -12.68 -39.27 11.31
C PHE A 582 -11.54 -40.19 10.85
N LEU A 583 -10.31 -39.66 10.71
CA LEU A 583 -9.14 -40.45 10.34
C LEU A 583 -8.85 -41.55 11.36
N LEU A 584 -8.86 -41.21 12.65
CA LEU A 584 -8.70 -42.18 13.74
C LEU A 584 -9.78 -43.27 13.68
N THR A 585 -11.03 -42.90 13.42
CA THR A 585 -12.14 -43.86 13.25
C THR A 585 -11.90 -44.79 12.06
N VAL A 586 -11.50 -44.25 10.90
CA VAL A 586 -11.25 -45.04 9.68
C VAL A 586 -10.03 -45.96 9.83
N VAL A 587 -8.95 -45.51 10.49
CA VAL A 587 -7.76 -46.34 10.76
C VAL A 587 -8.10 -47.49 11.72
N ASN A 588 -8.84 -47.22 12.80
CA ASN A 588 -9.29 -48.28 13.71
C ASN A 588 -10.28 -49.25 13.03
N LEU A 589 -11.18 -48.77 12.17
CA LEU A 589 -12.05 -49.62 11.36
C LEU A 589 -11.26 -50.51 10.39
N GLY A 590 -10.19 -49.97 9.77
CA GLY A 590 -9.28 -50.72 8.91
C GLY A 590 -8.53 -51.82 9.66
N ALA A 591 -7.99 -51.51 10.85
CA ALA A 591 -7.35 -52.49 11.72
C ALA A 591 -8.34 -53.57 12.20
N MET A 592 -9.55 -53.17 12.60
CA MET A 592 -10.62 -54.10 12.99
C MET A 592 -11.03 -55.03 11.85
N ASN A 593 -11.03 -54.55 10.60
CA ASN A 593 -11.30 -55.37 9.42
C ASN A 593 -10.13 -56.29 9.01
N HIS A 594 -8.91 -56.05 9.50
CA HIS A 594 -7.77 -56.95 9.32
C HIS A 594 -7.81 -58.12 10.32
N GLU A 595 -8.10 -57.83 11.59
CA GLU A 595 -8.08 -58.82 12.67
C GLU A 595 -9.36 -59.67 12.76
N LEU A 596 -10.52 -59.13 12.39
CA LEU A 596 -11.79 -59.85 12.49
C LEU A 596 -12.11 -60.67 11.23
N VAL A 597 -12.58 -61.90 11.45
CA VAL A 597 -13.09 -62.75 10.38
C VAL A 597 -14.42 -62.17 9.88
N SER A 598 -14.48 -61.83 8.59
CA SER A 598 -15.69 -61.29 7.97
C SER A 598 -16.78 -62.36 7.81
N CYS A 599 -18.03 -62.01 8.11
CA CYS A 599 -19.19 -62.87 7.94
C CYS A 599 -19.68 -62.90 6.49
N ILE A 600 -20.23 -64.04 6.07
CA ILE A 600 -21.06 -64.12 4.86
C ILE A 600 -22.41 -63.44 5.16
N TYR A 601 -22.53 -62.16 4.81
CA TYR A 601 -23.74 -61.37 5.06
C TYR A 601 -24.72 -61.45 3.88
N ASN A 602 -25.96 -61.86 4.17
CA ASN A 602 -27.10 -61.70 3.26
C ASN A 602 -28.08 -60.68 3.86
N LYS A 603 -28.57 -59.75 3.03
CA LYS A 603 -29.51 -58.69 3.44
C LYS A 603 -30.94 -59.22 3.63
N ASP A 604 -31.29 -60.29 2.91
CA ASP A 604 -32.66 -60.82 2.85
C ASP A 604 -32.95 -61.89 3.93
N THR A 605 -31.94 -62.24 4.74
CA THR A 605 -32.06 -63.16 5.89
C THR A 605 -32.29 -62.40 7.20
N PRO A 606 -33.12 -62.92 8.12
CA PRO A 606 -33.41 -62.27 9.39
C PRO A 606 -32.19 -62.19 10.31
N ILE A 607 -32.13 -61.13 11.14
CA ILE A 607 -31.00 -60.82 12.05
C ILE A 607 -30.72 -61.94 13.07
N THR A 608 -31.69 -62.82 13.30
CA THR A 608 -31.60 -63.98 14.21
C THR A 608 -30.86 -65.19 13.64
N ASP A 609 -30.49 -65.17 12.35
CA ASP A 609 -29.84 -66.30 11.70
C ASP A 609 -28.36 -66.44 12.10
N LEU A 610 -27.82 -67.66 12.04
CA LEU A 610 -26.47 -67.95 12.56
C LEU A 610 -25.41 -67.37 11.61
N GLN A 611 -24.60 -66.44 12.12
CA GLN A 611 -23.50 -65.86 11.34
C GLN A 611 -22.40 -66.89 11.08
N LEU A 612 -21.99 -67.03 9.82
CA LEU A 612 -20.99 -68.00 9.35
C LEU A 612 -19.76 -67.27 8.76
N PRO A 613 -18.52 -67.70 9.09
CA PRO A 613 -18.17 -68.77 10.04
C PRO A 613 -18.42 -68.39 11.51
N VAL A 614 -18.56 -69.39 12.40
CA VAL A 614 -18.85 -69.15 13.83
C VAL A 614 -17.73 -68.32 14.47
N GLY A 615 -18.10 -67.18 15.07
CA GLY A 615 -17.15 -66.20 15.62
C GLY A 615 -16.75 -65.08 14.65
N CYS A 616 -17.34 -65.01 13.45
CA CYS A 616 -17.19 -63.86 12.56
C CYS A 616 -17.91 -62.61 13.11
N HIS A 617 -17.54 -61.44 12.60
CA HIS A 617 -18.24 -60.18 12.86
C HIS A 617 -18.62 -59.47 11.55
N ASN A 618 -19.88 -59.05 11.43
CA ASN A 618 -20.40 -58.43 10.22
C ASN A 618 -20.02 -56.93 10.11
N LEU A 619 -18.87 -56.65 9.50
CA LEU A 619 -18.38 -55.30 9.19
C LEU A 619 -18.98 -54.71 7.90
N GLN A 620 -19.62 -55.53 7.04
CA GLN A 620 -19.99 -55.15 5.68
C GLN A 620 -20.84 -53.86 5.58
N PRO A 621 -21.83 -53.59 6.46
CA PRO A 621 -22.59 -52.34 6.41
C PRO A 621 -21.76 -51.08 6.70
N VAL A 622 -20.73 -51.20 7.54
CA VAL A 622 -19.86 -50.08 7.93
C VAL A 622 -18.83 -49.80 6.82
N LEU A 623 -18.32 -50.85 6.18
CA LEU A 623 -17.44 -50.73 5.01
C LEU A 623 -18.18 -50.14 3.79
N ASP A 624 -19.44 -50.54 3.57
CA ASP A 624 -20.30 -49.98 2.52
C ASP A 624 -20.71 -48.52 2.82
N TRP A 625 -20.89 -48.15 4.08
CA TRP A 625 -21.02 -46.75 4.48
C TRP A 625 -19.74 -45.94 4.19
N ALA A 626 -18.57 -46.47 4.56
CA ALA A 626 -17.28 -45.82 4.32
C ALA A 626 -16.97 -45.66 2.82
N SER A 627 -17.25 -46.67 2.00
CA SER A 627 -17.05 -46.60 0.54
C SER A 627 -17.98 -45.59 -0.12
N LYS A 628 -19.24 -45.48 0.32
CA LYS A 628 -20.18 -44.44 -0.13
C LYS A 628 -19.72 -43.04 0.26
N TYR A 629 -19.20 -42.86 1.48
CA TYR A 629 -18.63 -41.58 1.90
C TYR A 629 -17.38 -41.20 1.11
N ALA A 630 -16.48 -42.15 0.83
CA ALA A 630 -15.32 -41.92 -0.03
C ALA A 630 -15.75 -41.56 -1.46
N ALA A 631 -16.72 -42.29 -2.04
CA ALA A 631 -17.27 -41.98 -3.37
C ALA A 631 -17.92 -40.59 -3.42
N LEU A 632 -18.70 -40.22 -2.39
CA LEU A 632 -19.29 -38.89 -2.26
C LEU A 632 -18.22 -37.79 -2.10
N TYR A 633 -17.16 -38.04 -1.35
CA TYR A 633 -16.03 -37.12 -1.21
C TYR A 633 -15.34 -36.88 -2.56
N PHE A 634 -14.97 -37.94 -3.29
CA PHE A 634 -14.36 -37.81 -4.61
C PHE A 634 -15.31 -37.20 -5.64
N ALA A 635 -16.61 -37.48 -5.57
CA ALA A 635 -17.62 -36.85 -6.43
C ALA A 635 -17.73 -35.34 -6.16
N ASN A 636 -17.75 -34.92 -4.89
CA ASN A 636 -17.72 -33.50 -4.54
C ASN A 636 -16.41 -32.83 -4.95
N LEU A 637 -15.26 -33.48 -4.75
CA LEU A 637 -13.96 -32.95 -5.15
C LEU A 637 -13.87 -32.79 -6.68
N LEU A 638 -14.39 -33.77 -7.44
CA LEU A 638 -14.51 -33.66 -8.89
C LEU A 638 -15.49 -32.55 -9.30
N PHE A 639 -16.62 -32.39 -8.61
CA PHE A 639 -17.58 -31.31 -8.86
C PHE A 639 -16.98 -29.92 -8.60
N PHE A 640 -16.25 -29.73 -7.50
CA PHE A 640 -15.52 -28.50 -7.24
C PHE A 640 -14.38 -28.27 -8.25
N ALA A 641 -13.65 -29.32 -8.64
CA ALA A 641 -12.64 -29.22 -9.69
C ALA A 641 -13.28 -28.81 -11.04
N ILE A 642 -14.44 -29.35 -11.39
CA ILE A 642 -15.22 -28.93 -12.56
C ILE A 642 -15.63 -27.47 -12.43
N ILE A 643 -16.19 -27.03 -11.29
CA ILE A 643 -16.55 -25.62 -11.07
C ILE A 643 -15.34 -24.69 -11.20
N LEU A 644 -14.17 -25.10 -10.73
CA LEU A 644 -12.97 -24.27 -10.73
C LEU A 644 -12.28 -24.24 -12.11
N LEU A 645 -12.34 -25.36 -12.85
CA LEU A 645 -11.86 -25.46 -14.23
C LEU A 645 -12.84 -24.88 -15.27
N THR A 646 -14.14 -24.82 -14.96
CA THR A 646 -15.16 -24.32 -15.91
C THR A 646 -14.89 -22.88 -16.35
N PRO A 647 -14.61 -21.90 -15.46
CA PRO A 647 -14.18 -20.57 -15.87
C PRO A 647 -12.98 -20.58 -16.81
N MET A 648 -11.97 -21.42 -16.53
CA MET A 648 -10.75 -21.53 -17.35
C MET A 648 -11.04 -22.12 -18.74
N VAL A 649 -11.91 -23.13 -18.84
CA VAL A 649 -12.33 -23.70 -20.13
C VAL A 649 -13.26 -22.75 -20.90
N VAL A 650 -14.09 -21.97 -20.17
CA VAL A 650 -14.99 -20.97 -20.76
C VAL A 650 -14.21 -19.79 -21.34
N THR A 651 -13.22 -19.25 -20.63
CA THR A 651 -12.34 -18.18 -21.16
C THR A 651 -11.44 -18.68 -22.30
N LEU A 652 -11.08 -19.97 -22.32
CA LEU A 652 -10.30 -20.56 -23.41
C LEU A 652 -11.12 -20.90 -24.67
N GLY A 653 -12.47 -20.84 -24.67
CA GLY A 653 -13.23 -21.29 -25.85
C GLY A 653 -14.73 -20.98 -25.97
N PHE A 654 -15.39 -20.35 -25.00
CA PHE A 654 -16.85 -20.12 -25.02
C PHE A 654 -17.31 -18.68 -24.70
N GLU A 655 -16.38 -17.77 -24.39
CA GLU A 655 -16.64 -16.40 -23.95
C GLU A 655 -17.58 -15.61 -24.89
N ASP A 656 -17.32 -15.68 -26.21
CA ASP A 656 -18.11 -15.05 -27.27
C ASP A 656 -19.60 -15.47 -27.34
N HIS A 657 -19.93 -16.66 -26.82
CA HIS A 657 -21.28 -17.20 -26.81
C HIS A 657 -22.01 -16.93 -25.50
N LEU A 658 -21.29 -16.95 -24.38
CA LEU A 658 -21.85 -16.72 -23.04
C LEU A 658 -22.27 -15.26 -22.84
N VAL A 659 -21.45 -14.31 -23.32
CA VAL A 659 -21.77 -12.88 -23.33
C VAL A 659 -23.09 -12.62 -24.09
N LYS A 660 -23.36 -13.33 -25.19
CA LYS A 660 -24.60 -13.17 -25.97
C LYS A 660 -25.86 -13.73 -25.29
N MET A 661 -25.74 -14.55 -24.25
CA MET A 661 -26.87 -15.11 -23.50
C MET A 661 -27.24 -14.33 -22.23
N LEU A 662 -26.37 -13.43 -21.76
CA LEU A 662 -26.64 -12.62 -20.57
C LEU A 662 -27.65 -11.48 -20.86
N PRO A 663 -28.60 -11.21 -19.93
CA PRO A 663 -29.53 -10.09 -20.06
C PRO A 663 -28.80 -8.74 -20.02
N GLN A 664 -29.39 -7.71 -20.63
CA GLN A 664 -28.69 -6.45 -20.89
C GLN A 664 -28.18 -5.71 -19.64
N GLU A 665 -28.80 -5.93 -18.49
CA GLU A 665 -28.43 -5.33 -17.21
C GLU A 665 -27.18 -5.98 -16.57
N SER A 666 -26.74 -7.14 -17.07
CA SER A 666 -25.57 -7.88 -16.56
C SER A 666 -24.28 -7.61 -17.36
N TYR A 667 -24.33 -6.83 -18.43
CA TYR A 667 -23.14 -6.42 -19.18
C TYR A 667 -22.24 -5.51 -18.34
N GLY A 668 -21.19 -6.09 -17.76
CA GLY A 668 -20.25 -5.42 -16.86
C GLY A 668 -19.81 -6.28 -15.66
N LEU A 669 -20.53 -7.36 -15.35
CA LEU A 669 -20.12 -8.33 -14.29
C LEU A 669 -18.98 -9.25 -14.72
N ILE A 670 -18.78 -9.44 -16.02
CA ILE A 670 -17.70 -10.24 -16.61
C ILE A 670 -17.07 -9.38 -17.71
N GLN A 671 -15.79 -9.07 -17.59
CA GLN A 671 -15.02 -8.39 -18.62
C GLN A 671 -14.57 -9.43 -19.65
N PRO A 672 -14.93 -9.31 -20.94
CA PRO A 672 -14.53 -10.27 -21.95
C PRO A 672 -13.03 -10.16 -22.27
N ASN A 673 -12.30 -11.26 -22.22
CA ASN A 673 -10.96 -11.33 -22.79
C ASN A 673 -11.01 -11.32 -24.33
N HIS A 674 -9.87 -11.00 -24.95
CA HIS A 674 -9.70 -10.93 -26.40
C HIS A 674 -10.63 -9.93 -27.15
N GLN A 675 -11.12 -8.89 -26.49
CA GLN A 675 -11.62 -7.73 -27.23
C GLN A 675 -10.49 -7.13 -28.07
N ASP A 676 -10.76 -6.96 -29.37
CA ASP A 676 -10.09 -5.93 -30.18
C ASP A 676 -10.38 -4.59 -29.47
N ASN A 677 -9.39 -4.07 -28.74
CA ASN A 677 -9.49 -2.85 -27.90
C ASN A 677 -9.60 -1.56 -28.74
N ASN A 678 -10.56 -1.53 -29.65
CA ASN A 678 -10.88 -0.42 -30.52
C ASN A 678 -12.21 0.21 -30.08
N ASP A 679 -12.13 0.93 -28.97
CA ASP A 679 -13.23 1.70 -28.39
C ASP A 679 -13.62 2.95 -29.23
N THR A 680 -13.12 3.04 -30.47
CA THR A 680 -13.32 4.19 -31.36
C THR A 680 -13.99 3.80 -32.68
N GLY A 681 -14.80 4.71 -33.21
CA GLY A 681 -15.46 4.55 -34.51
C GLY A 681 -16.64 3.57 -34.51
N THR A 682 -16.86 2.94 -35.67
CA THR A 682 -18.09 2.16 -35.93
C THR A 682 -18.14 0.80 -35.25
N ARG A 683 -16.99 0.24 -34.84
CA ARG A 683 -16.84 -1.11 -34.28
C ARG A 683 -16.97 -1.20 -32.75
N ALA A 684 -16.94 -0.07 -32.02
CA ALA A 684 -17.07 -0.06 -30.56
C ALA A 684 -18.39 -0.70 -30.05
N PRO A 685 -18.42 -1.35 -28.87
CA PRO A 685 -19.64 -1.94 -28.31
C PRO A 685 -20.81 -0.96 -28.17
N LYS A 686 -22.05 -1.45 -28.31
CA LYS A 686 -23.27 -0.62 -28.25
C LYS A 686 -23.54 0.05 -26.89
N HIS A 687 -22.88 -0.41 -25.81
CA HIS A 687 -23.01 0.17 -24.47
C HIS A 687 -22.04 1.34 -24.22
N ILE A 688 -21.06 1.58 -25.10
CA ILE A 688 -20.16 2.74 -24.99
C ILE A 688 -20.82 3.96 -25.66
N MET A 689 -21.03 5.03 -24.90
CA MET A 689 -21.60 6.28 -25.42
C MET A 689 -20.63 6.97 -26.39
N ARG A 690 -20.95 6.93 -27.69
CA ARG A 690 -20.14 7.48 -28.78
C ARG A 690 -20.24 9.00 -28.97
N SER A 691 -21.08 9.68 -28.19
CA SER A 691 -21.32 11.12 -28.28
C SER A 691 -21.75 11.69 -26.93
N LYS A 692 -21.40 12.95 -26.65
CA LYS A 692 -21.95 13.69 -25.50
C LYS A 692 -23.48 13.56 -25.50
N PRO A 693 -24.12 13.03 -24.43
CA PRO A 693 -25.56 12.89 -24.42
C PRO A 693 -26.21 14.27 -24.55
N ALA A 694 -27.20 14.39 -25.44
CA ALA A 694 -28.00 15.60 -25.51
C ALA A 694 -28.68 15.83 -24.16
N VAL A 695 -28.62 17.08 -23.68
CA VAL A 695 -29.31 17.46 -22.44
C VAL A 695 -30.78 17.13 -22.60
N LYS A 696 -31.31 16.21 -21.77
CA LYS A 696 -32.74 15.93 -21.74
C LYS A 696 -33.47 17.19 -21.30
N THR A 697 -34.14 17.85 -22.22
CA THR A 697 -35.19 18.81 -21.89
C THR A 697 -36.25 18.05 -21.10
N VAL A 698 -36.46 18.43 -19.84
CA VAL A 698 -37.45 17.81 -18.97
C VAL A 698 -38.84 18.20 -19.48
N SER A 699 -39.44 17.35 -20.30
CA SER A 699 -40.86 17.43 -20.60
C SER A 699 -41.64 16.93 -19.39
N THR A 700 -42.11 17.87 -18.57
CA THR A 700 -43.26 17.64 -17.70
C THR A 700 -44.41 17.03 -18.51
N PHE A 701 -44.91 15.87 -18.11
CA PHE A 701 -46.34 15.61 -17.97
C PHE A 701 -46.55 14.35 -17.12
N TRP A 702 -47.58 14.39 -16.27
CA TRP A 702 -48.02 13.29 -15.41
C TRP A 702 -49.00 12.37 -16.13
N LEU A 703 -48.96 11.08 -15.79
CA LEU A 703 -50.14 10.33 -15.31
C LEU A 703 -49.67 9.13 -14.47
#